data_AF-A0A8T5HY24-F1
#
_entry.id   AF-A0A8T5HY24-F1
#
_cell.length_a   1.000
_cell.length_b   1.000
_cell.length_c   1.000
_cell.angle_alpha   90.00
_cell.angle_beta   90.00
_cell.angle_gamma   90.00
#
_symmetry.space_group_name_H-M   'P 1'
#
loop_
_entity.id
_entity.type
_entity.pdbx_description
1 polymer ?
#
loop_
_entity_poly.entity_id
_entity_poly.type
_entity_poly.pdbx_seq_one_letter_code
_entity_poly.pdbx_strand_id
1 'polypeptide(L)'
;MVSIITIILFFLYAWGLGFTVTYFVKQSENALERNLMNVGIGLGIFAILSIILNFFRVPLDWKIFLILSLIVPIYDLIKKVKAGNLRLPKLKLTKSNLIIVIVLLIFFASFYMYAKGAFSYPYLENEDPWGHSEGIKYVSIEKTAYGPPPKDSERLEPVLSYLDPYPPAYDVFLGVLHQTSPDLTWTMKFFNALIISLGFIFFFFFAWQFVGNRNKALFATFVLAAIPCYLSHFIWAHSFIVTLFFPTMYAFERIKHDKRWWVISALLVAGLWVSQNFSQPIKLTTLIFIYVIILSIANRKILFFHFSAIFGGIGISLFWFGSMLFKYGRFGFLTYYFSYRILGAAPSVTITGAPLPPPSKSFIVNAISAVVNPGGSASRAYTLKDFMIAKSENMINNPIGIGIVISLLVLVGVIYLLWKYKTSIVKKRNAWACIILFWLIYTFWGVNGITFPFSVAKGAFRVWMLLAIPVAIVSTEGAFFIKDFFSKKKVIRFFILLIIIFSIFFTSATYKIQHNTTVWPTSSFFNSPQEAFEYGVWFNSIPVNEKVFMISRPKIAVGFGKYSCNWCQEEIELRKKIINVSAKELHGFLKSKDYKYLLLSIKNDLKFFKKEVGEEKSLGVLQEKYNDFINSGLFEPVYQKEGVFIALTVK
;
A
#
# COMPACT_ATOMS: atom_id res chain seq x y z
N MET A 1 2.48 -22.02 4.75
CA MET A 1 3.87 -22.42 5.07
C MET A 1 4.72 -21.16 5.19
N VAL A 2 5.54 -21.00 6.24
CA VAL A 2 6.39 -19.80 6.40
C VAL A 2 7.66 -19.94 5.55
N SER A 3 7.88 -19.03 4.59
CA SER A 3 9.12 -19.02 3.80
C SER A 3 10.19 -18.15 4.50
N ILE A 4 11.04 -18.78 5.31
CA ILE A 4 12.15 -18.10 5.98
C ILE A 4 13.11 -17.45 4.97
N ILE A 5 13.37 -18.13 3.85
CA ILE A 5 14.24 -17.63 2.77
C ILE A 5 13.70 -16.31 2.23
N THR A 6 12.40 -16.23 1.94
CA THR A 6 11.79 -14.98 1.42
C THR A 6 11.86 -13.84 2.43
N ILE A 7 11.74 -14.13 3.74
CA ILE A 7 11.90 -13.12 4.80
C ILE A 7 13.34 -12.60 4.83
N ILE A 8 14.34 -13.49 4.74
CA ILE A 8 15.76 -13.09 4.68
C ILE A 8 16.02 -12.24 3.45
N LEU A 9 15.51 -12.66 2.27
CA LEU A 9 15.65 -11.93 1.02
C LEU A 9 15.01 -10.54 1.09
N PHE A 10 13.82 -10.40 1.67
CA PHE A 10 13.19 -9.10 1.93
C PHE A 10 14.15 -8.14 2.65
N PHE A 11 14.76 -8.59 3.76
CA PHE A 11 15.67 -7.76 4.52
C PHE A 11 16.98 -7.51 3.78
N LEU A 12 17.51 -8.48 3.02
CA LEU A 12 18.72 -8.30 2.21
C LEU A 12 18.50 -7.28 1.09
N TYR A 13 17.37 -7.31 0.39
CA TYR A 13 17.04 -6.34 -0.65
C TYR A 13 16.90 -4.95 -0.06
N ALA A 14 16.02 -4.81 0.94
CA ALA A 14 15.73 -3.53 1.56
C ALA A 14 16.97 -2.93 2.25
N TRP A 15 17.69 -3.70 3.06
CA TRP A 15 18.88 -3.19 3.73
C TRP A 15 20.03 -2.92 2.75
N GLY A 16 20.29 -3.84 1.81
CA GLY A 16 21.44 -3.75 0.90
C GLY A 16 21.33 -2.62 -0.12
N LEU A 17 20.15 -2.41 -0.71
CA LEU A 17 19.90 -1.27 -1.58
C LEU A 17 19.98 0.06 -0.82
N GLY A 18 19.44 0.11 0.41
CA GLY A 18 19.55 1.29 1.26
C GLY A 18 20.99 1.59 1.69
N PHE A 19 21.76 0.57 2.04
CA PHE A 19 23.19 0.68 2.32
C PHE A 19 23.94 1.24 1.11
N THR A 20 23.68 0.69 -0.08
CA THR A 20 24.32 1.09 -1.33
C THR A 20 24.14 2.58 -1.62
N VAL A 21 22.91 3.09 -1.57
CA VAL A 21 22.67 4.51 -1.87
C VAL A 21 23.15 5.45 -0.76
N THR A 22 23.19 4.99 0.49
CA THR A 22 23.66 5.79 1.62
C THR A 22 25.18 5.71 1.85
N TYR A 23 25.89 4.84 1.14
CA TYR A 23 27.33 4.64 1.30
C TYR A 23 28.14 5.92 1.02
N PHE A 24 27.65 6.79 0.12
CA PHE A 24 28.35 8.02 -0.31
C PHE A 24 27.96 9.28 0.47
N VAL A 25 27.10 9.17 1.49
CA VAL A 25 26.61 10.32 2.28
C VAL A 25 26.97 10.17 3.76
N LYS A 26 26.97 11.29 4.50
CA LYS A 26 27.17 11.25 5.95
C LYS A 26 25.95 10.62 6.63
N GLN A 27 26.11 9.38 7.09
CA GLN A 27 25.09 8.61 7.80
C GLN A 27 24.97 9.03 9.28
N SER A 28 23.98 8.47 10.00
CA SER A 28 23.88 8.63 11.46
C SER A 28 25.05 7.92 12.17
N GLU A 29 25.52 8.51 13.27
CA GLU A 29 26.51 7.90 14.17
C GLU A 29 25.92 6.70 14.93
N ASN A 30 24.60 6.67 15.12
CA ASN A 30 23.93 5.54 15.74
C ASN A 30 23.77 4.40 14.72
N ALA A 31 24.43 3.27 14.98
CA ALA A 31 24.41 2.12 14.08
C ALA A 31 23.00 1.49 13.91
N LEU A 32 22.16 1.49 14.94
CA LEU A 32 20.79 0.97 14.84
C LEU A 32 19.92 1.88 13.97
N GLU A 33 19.97 3.19 14.19
CA GLU A 33 19.28 4.17 13.32
C GLU A 33 19.69 4.00 11.87
N ARG A 34 21.01 3.95 11.61
CA ARG A 34 21.53 3.76 10.25
C ARG A 34 21.00 2.48 9.60
N ASN A 35 21.11 1.33 10.27
CA ASN A 35 20.72 0.05 9.66
C ASN A 35 19.20 -0.08 9.50
N LEU A 36 18.41 0.39 10.47
CA LEU A 36 16.95 0.39 10.37
C LEU A 36 16.47 1.34 9.27
N MET A 37 17.06 2.54 9.15
CA MET A 37 16.72 3.46 8.08
C MET A 37 17.20 2.97 6.70
N ASN A 38 18.28 2.19 6.61
CA ASN A 38 18.67 1.56 5.36
C ASN A 38 17.56 0.63 4.85
N VAL A 39 16.87 -0.12 5.70
CA VAL A 39 15.71 -0.93 5.28
C VAL A 39 14.63 -0.04 4.63
N GLY A 40 14.22 1.04 5.30
CA GLY A 40 13.18 1.94 4.77
C GLY A 40 13.60 2.66 3.48
N ILE A 41 14.85 3.12 3.41
CA ILE A 41 15.41 3.75 2.22
C ILE A 41 15.45 2.74 1.07
N GLY A 42 15.96 1.53 1.31
CA GLY A 42 16.06 0.54 0.24
C GLY A 42 14.71 0.00 -0.23
N LEU A 43 13.64 0.00 0.58
CA LEU A 43 12.28 -0.23 0.08
C LEU A 43 11.89 0.80 -0.98
N GLY A 44 12.19 2.09 -0.75
CA GLY A 44 11.92 3.14 -1.73
C GLY A 44 12.83 3.09 -2.95
N ILE A 45 14.10 2.71 -2.77
CA ILE A 45 15.03 2.47 -3.89
C ILE A 45 14.58 1.28 -4.73
N PHE A 46 14.16 0.17 -4.09
CA PHE A 46 13.63 -0.99 -4.79
C PHE A 46 12.48 -0.58 -5.71
N ALA A 47 11.54 0.22 -5.19
CA ALA A 47 10.35 0.66 -5.92
C ALA A 47 10.69 1.37 -7.24
N ILE A 48 11.65 2.29 -7.25
CA ILE A 48 12.04 3.00 -8.48
C ILE A 48 13.03 2.20 -9.33
N LEU A 49 13.94 1.46 -8.71
CA LEU A 49 14.91 0.62 -9.41
C LEU A 49 14.20 -0.44 -10.25
N SER A 50 13.14 -1.06 -9.74
CA SER A 50 12.38 -2.05 -10.50
C SER A 50 11.75 -1.46 -11.75
N ILE A 51 11.24 -0.22 -11.69
CA ILE A 51 10.70 0.49 -12.87
C ILE A 51 11.80 0.75 -13.89
N ILE A 52 12.96 1.24 -13.44
CA ILE A 52 14.09 1.52 -14.32
C ILE A 52 14.58 0.25 -15.00
N LEU A 53 14.75 -0.85 -14.24
CA LEU A 53 15.14 -2.15 -14.79
C LEU A 53 14.12 -2.62 -15.83
N ASN A 54 12.82 -2.57 -15.50
CA ASN A 54 11.79 -3.03 -16.42
C ASN A 54 11.67 -2.15 -17.66
N PHE A 55 11.87 -0.83 -17.55
CA PHE A 55 11.96 0.11 -18.67
C PHE A 55 13.04 -0.30 -19.67
N PHE A 56 14.21 -0.70 -19.18
CA PHE A 56 15.29 -1.26 -20.01
C PHE A 56 15.11 -2.74 -20.37
N ARG A 57 13.91 -3.29 -20.17
CA ARG A 57 13.54 -4.69 -20.43
C ARG A 57 14.41 -5.69 -19.67
N VAL A 58 15.02 -5.28 -18.56
CA VAL A 58 15.68 -6.20 -17.64
C VAL A 58 14.60 -6.98 -16.87
N PRO A 59 14.65 -8.32 -16.86
CA PRO A 59 13.70 -9.13 -16.10
C PRO A 59 13.70 -8.76 -14.62
N LEU A 60 12.53 -8.69 -14.01
CA LEU A 60 12.33 -8.47 -12.58
C LEU A 60 12.56 -9.77 -11.80
N ASP A 61 13.74 -10.36 -11.93
CA ASP A 61 14.12 -11.60 -11.26
C ASP A 61 14.75 -11.33 -9.88
N TRP A 62 14.35 -12.11 -8.87
CA TRP A 62 14.84 -11.98 -7.49
C TRP A 62 16.38 -12.08 -7.38
N LYS A 63 17.04 -12.80 -8.28
CA LYS A 63 18.51 -12.93 -8.31
C LYS A 63 19.17 -11.61 -8.67
N ILE A 64 18.58 -10.83 -9.57
CA ILE A 64 19.11 -9.51 -9.97
C ILE A 64 19.06 -8.57 -8.76
N PHE A 65 17.93 -8.53 -8.05
CA PHE A 65 17.81 -7.72 -6.84
C PHE A 65 18.76 -8.18 -5.73
N LEU A 66 19.03 -9.48 -5.59
CA LEU A 66 20.01 -10.01 -4.65
C LEU A 66 21.43 -9.55 -4.99
N ILE A 67 21.83 -9.64 -6.26
CA ILE A 67 23.15 -9.19 -6.71
C ILE A 67 23.30 -7.69 -6.46
N LEU A 68 22.33 -6.89 -6.90
CA LEU A 68 22.35 -5.43 -6.74
C LEU A 68 22.36 -5.01 -5.26
N SER A 69 21.69 -5.74 -4.37
CA SER A 69 21.69 -5.43 -2.95
C SER A 69 23.00 -5.82 -2.23
N LEU A 70 23.79 -6.76 -2.79
CA LEU A 70 25.00 -7.28 -2.16
C LEU A 70 26.31 -6.67 -2.69
N ILE A 71 26.34 -6.15 -3.93
CA ILE A 71 27.58 -5.65 -4.56
C ILE A 71 28.33 -4.66 -3.65
N VAL A 72 27.67 -3.59 -3.20
CA VAL A 72 28.34 -2.54 -2.42
C VAL A 72 28.61 -2.97 -0.97
N PRO A 73 27.67 -3.63 -0.25
CA PRO A 73 27.98 -4.18 1.07
C PRO A 73 29.16 -5.17 1.07
N ILE A 74 29.23 -6.08 0.09
CA ILE A 74 30.34 -7.04 -0.02
C ILE A 74 31.65 -6.31 -0.34
N TYR A 75 31.62 -5.35 -1.26
CA TYR A 75 32.80 -4.53 -1.57
C TYR A 75 33.33 -3.78 -0.32
N ASP A 76 32.45 -3.12 0.44
CA ASP A 76 32.82 -2.43 1.69
C ASP A 76 33.37 -3.41 2.75
N LEU A 77 32.75 -4.59 2.86
CA LEU A 77 33.23 -5.65 3.76
C LEU A 77 34.65 -6.10 3.38
N ILE A 78 34.89 -6.43 2.10
CA ILE A 78 36.21 -6.83 1.60
C ILE A 78 37.24 -5.73 1.84
N LYS A 79 36.88 -4.47 1.57
CA LYS A 79 37.76 -3.32 1.81
C LYS A 79 38.15 -3.20 3.29
N LYS A 80 37.19 -3.37 4.21
CA LYS A 80 37.45 -3.32 5.66
C LYS A 80 38.27 -4.50 6.16
N VAL A 81 38.02 -5.70 5.64
CA VAL A 81 38.80 -6.91 5.96
C VAL A 81 40.24 -6.74 5.51
N LYS A 82 40.48 -6.33 4.25
CA LYS A 82 41.83 -6.07 3.72
C LYS A 82 42.58 -4.99 4.50
N ALA A 83 41.87 -3.99 5.02
CA ALA A 83 42.45 -2.93 5.83
C ALA A 83 42.64 -3.29 7.32
N GLY A 84 42.32 -4.53 7.74
CA GLY A 84 42.37 -4.92 9.16
C GLY A 84 41.40 -4.15 10.07
N ASN A 85 40.40 -3.47 9.50
CA ASN A 85 39.52 -2.54 10.18
C ASN A 85 38.12 -3.11 10.47
N LEU A 86 37.94 -4.42 10.37
CA LEU A 86 36.67 -5.07 10.67
C LEU A 86 36.41 -5.01 12.19
N ARG A 87 35.61 -4.03 12.61
CA ARG A 87 35.14 -3.91 14.00
C ARG A 87 33.66 -4.25 14.07
N LEU A 88 33.33 -5.30 14.82
CA LEU A 88 31.93 -5.58 15.16
C LEU A 88 31.37 -4.42 16.00
N PRO A 89 30.16 -3.92 15.69
CA PRO A 89 29.56 -2.83 16.44
C PRO A 89 29.29 -3.31 17.88
N LYS A 90 29.94 -2.67 18.87
CA LYS A 90 29.65 -2.92 20.28
C LYS A 90 28.27 -2.37 20.61
N LEU A 91 27.30 -3.25 20.84
CA LEU A 91 25.97 -2.89 21.31
C LEU A 91 26.04 -2.45 22.78
N LYS A 92 26.27 -1.16 23.03
CA LYS A 92 26.17 -0.57 24.36
C LYS A 92 24.71 -0.25 24.66
N LEU A 93 24.18 -0.65 25.82
CA LEU A 93 22.83 -0.30 26.25
C LEU A 93 22.79 1.18 26.69
N THR A 94 22.82 2.10 25.73
CA THR A 94 22.63 3.53 25.98
C THR A 94 21.14 3.85 26.13
N LYS A 95 20.81 4.97 26.78
CA LYS A 95 19.43 5.49 26.81
C LYS A 95 18.80 5.62 25.41
N SER A 96 19.62 5.95 24.40
CA SER A 96 19.17 5.99 23.00
C SER A 96 18.74 4.62 22.51
N ASN A 97 19.53 3.59 22.81
CA ASN A 97 19.27 2.25 22.36
C ASN A 97 18.06 1.65 23.10
N LEU A 98 17.87 1.99 24.38
CA LEU A 98 16.66 1.60 25.11
C LEU A 98 15.38 2.17 24.47
N ILE A 99 15.39 3.43 24.03
CA ILE A 99 14.25 4.02 23.30
C ILE A 99 14.01 3.26 21.99
N ILE A 100 15.06 2.93 21.23
CA ILE A 100 14.94 2.14 20.00
C ILE A 100 14.38 0.75 20.30
N VAL A 101 14.76 0.10 21.40
CA VAL A 101 14.18 -1.17 21.84
C VAL A 101 12.68 -1.05 22.10
N ILE A 102 12.22 0.03 22.75
CA ILE A 102 10.77 0.25 22.94
C ILE A 102 10.07 0.45 21.60
N VAL A 103 10.68 1.15 20.64
CA VAL A 103 10.14 1.28 19.28
C VAL A 103 10.06 -0.09 18.58
N LEU A 104 11.05 -0.96 18.78
CA LEU A 104 11.00 -2.34 18.28
C LEU A 104 9.89 -3.14 18.94
N LEU A 105 9.60 -2.95 20.24
CA LEU A 105 8.46 -3.57 20.91
C LEU A 105 7.13 -3.10 20.31
N ILE A 106 6.98 -1.80 20.00
CA ILE A 106 5.80 -1.27 19.29
C ILE A 106 5.68 -1.94 17.92
N PHE A 107 6.79 -2.02 17.16
CA PHE A 107 6.84 -2.72 15.88
C PHE A 107 6.36 -4.17 15.98
N PHE A 108 6.91 -4.97 16.92
CA PHE A 108 6.53 -6.38 17.07
C PHE A 108 5.08 -6.56 17.53
N ALA A 109 4.60 -5.71 18.44
CA ALA A 109 3.20 -5.74 18.89
C ALA A 109 2.23 -5.41 17.74
N SER A 110 2.53 -4.37 16.94
CA SER A 110 1.74 -4.04 15.75
C SER A 110 1.83 -5.13 14.69
N PHE A 111 3.01 -5.70 14.47
CA PHE A 111 3.19 -6.80 13.52
C PHE A 111 2.37 -8.02 13.90
N TYR A 112 2.41 -8.42 15.17
CA TYR A 112 1.57 -9.50 15.68
C TYR A 112 0.08 -9.21 15.48
N MET A 113 -0.38 -7.99 15.81
CA MET A 113 -1.78 -7.59 15.61
C MET A 113 -2.21 -7.70 14.14
N TYR A 114 -1.47 -7.08 13.22
CA TYR A 114 -1.82 -7.09 11.80
C TYR A 114 -1.70 -8.49 11.17
N ALA A 115 -0.67 -9.25 11.51
CA ALA A 115 -0.50 -10.61 11.01
C ALA A 115 -1.62 -11.52 11.54
N LYS A 116 -1.94 -11.46 12.84
CA LYS A 116 -3.04 -12.25 13.42
C LYS A 116 -4.37 -11.96 12.72
N GLY A 117 -4.68 -10.70 12.43
CA GLY A 117 -5.87 -10.32 11.66
C GLY A 117 -5.87 -10.88 10.25
N ALA A 118 -4.81 -10.60 9.49
CA ALA A 118 -4.71 -11.04 8.10
C ALA A 118 -4.84 -12.57 7.97
N PHE A 119 -4.27 -13.34 8.91
CA PHE A 119 -4.31 -14.81 8.90
C PHE A 119 -5.54 -15.42 9.61
N SER A 120 -6.51 -14.62 10.07
CA SER A 120 -7.72 -15.12 10.74
C SER A 120 -8.76 -15.76 9.79
N TYR A 121 -8.58 -15.60 8.47
CA TYR A 121 -9.42 -16.19 7.43
C TYR A 121 -8.56 -16.60 6.21
N PRO A 122 -9.02 -17.55 5.36
CA PRO A 122 -8.22 -18.09 4.26
C PRO A 122 -8.23 -17.22 2.99
N TYR A 123 -9.14 -16.25 2.88
CA TYR A 123 -9.33 -15.42 1.70
C TYR A 123 -8.63 -14.05 1.79
N LEU A 124 -8.68 -13.26 0.72
CA LEU A 124 -8.23 -11.86 0.70
C LEU A 124 -9.37 -10.89 0.97
N GLU A 125 -9.10 -9.77 1.63
CA GLU A 125 -10.11 -8.80 2.05
C GLU A 125 -10.72 -8.08 0.85
N ASN A 126 -12.02 -7.80 0.84
CA ASN A 126 -12.66 -6.92 -0.15
C ASN A 126 -12.28 -7.20 -1.63
N GLU A 127 -12.31 -6.21 -2.53
CA GLU A 127 -12.01 -6.38 -3.98
C GLU A 127 -10.55 -6.09 -4.35
N ASP A 128 -9.95 -4.99 -3.84
CA ASP A 128 -8.62 -4.51 -4.26
C ASP A 128 -7.50 -5.59 -4.11
N PRO A 129 -7.39 -6.30 -2.97
CA PRO A 129 -6.42 -7.40 -2.81
C PRO A 129 -6.46 -8.48 -3.89
N TRP A 130 -7.63 -8.82 -4.44
CA TRP A 130 -7.73 -9.85 -5.46
C TRP A 130 -7.10 -9.38 -6.77
N GLY A 131 -7.29 -8.12 -7.15
CA GLY A 131 -6.62 -7.54 -8.32
C GLY A 131 -5.11 -7.43 -8.12
N HIS A 132 -4.66 -7.06 -6.92
CA HIS A 132 -3.24 -7.09 -6.56
C HIS A 132 -2.66 -8.51 -6.65
N SER A 133 -3.42 -9.54 -6.27
CA SER A 133 -2.94 -10.93 -6.35
C SER A 133 -2.62 -11.35 -7.78
N GLU A 134 -3.41 -10.90 -8.76
CA GLU A 134 -3.15 -11.16 -10.18
C GLU A 134 -1.88 -10.44 -10.67
N GLY A 135 -1.71 -9.17 -10.32
CA GLY A 135 -0.51 -8.39 -10.66
C GLY A 135 0.76 -9.01 -10.06
N ILE A 136 0.70 -9.41 -8.79
CA ILE A 136 1.80 -10.07 -8.09
C ILE A 136 2.13 -11.42 -8.73
N LYS A 137 1.11 -12.22 -9.07
CA LYS A 137 1.30 -13.51 -9.71
C LYS A 137 1.92 -13.34 -11.11
N TYR A 138 1.42 -12.37 -11.88
CA TYR A 138 1.96 -12.01 -13.19
C TYR A 138 3.45 -11.65 -13.08
N VAL A 139 3.82 -10.70 -12.22
CA VAL A 139 5.24 -10.32 -12.05
C VAL A 139 6.09 -11.51 -11.62
N SER A 140 5.57 -12.38 -10.76
CA SER A 140 6.33 -13.54 -10.28
C SER A 140 6.69 -14.53 -11.39
N ILE A 141 5.85 -14.62 -12.43
CA ILE A 141 6.01 -15.56 -13.55
C ILE A 141 6.69 -14.86 -14.72
N GLU A 142 6.12 -13.77 -15.21
CA GLU A 142 6.54 -13.06 -16.42
C GLU A 142 7.74 -12.13 -16.19
N LYS A 143 8.12 -11.89 -14.93
CA LYS A 143 9.25 -11.04 -14.54
C LYS A 143 9.19 -9.64 -15.17
N THR A 144 7.99 -9.10 -15.35
CA THR A 144 7.79 -7.77 -15.94
C THR A 144 6.60 -7.06 -15.30
N ALA A 145 6.64 -5.72 -15.27
CA ALA A 145 5.54 -4.88 -14.81
C ALA A 145 4.67 -4.37 -15.97
N TYR A 146 5.15 -4.46 -17.21
CA TYR A 146 4.34 -4.12 -18.38
C TYR A 146 3.41 -5.28 -18.70
N GLY A 147 2.11 -5.02 -18.68
CA GLY A 147 1.09 -5.95 -19.13
C GLY A 147 1.18 -6.21 -20.63
N PRO A 148 0.62 -7.31 -21.14
CA PRO A 148 0.56 -7.57 -22.57
C PRO A 148 -0.13 -6.40 -23.29
N PRO A 149 0.29 -6.06 -24.52
CA PRO A 149 -0.40 -5.04 -25.30
C PRO A 149 -1.85 -5.47 -25.54
N PRO A 150 -2.84 -4.58 -25.41
CA PRO A 150 -4.21 -4.91 -25.75
C PRO A 150 -4.27 -5.27 -27.24
N LYS A 151 -4.78 -6.48 -27.57
CA LYS A 151 -4.95 -6.92 -28.96
C LYS A 151 -6.17 -6.25 -29.63
N ASP A 152 -7.19 -5.94 -28.84
CA ASP A 152 -8.40 -5.26 -29.29
C ASP A 152 -8.45 -3.85 -28.66
N SER A 153 -8.43 -2.81 -29.49
CA SER A 153 -8.41 -1.39 -29.08
C SER A 153 -9.68 -0.93 -28.36
N GLU A 154 -10.74 -1.74 -28.33
CA GLU A 154 -12.08 -1.29 -27.95
C GLU A 154 -12.43 -1.44 -26.47
N ARG A 155 -11.71 -2.29 -25.71
CA ARG A 155 -11.97 -2.47 -24.27
C ARG A 155 -10.68 -2.59 -23.46
N LEU A 156 -10.32 -1.49 -22.80
CA LEU A 156 -9.46 -1.49 -21.63
C LEU A 156 -10.21 -2.17 -20.47
N GLU A 157 -10.38 -3.48 -20.52
CA GLU A 157 -10.44 -4.26 -19.28
C GLU A 157 -9.00 -4.66 -18.96
N PRO A 158 -8.23 -3.82 -18.23
CA PRO A 158 -6.89 -4.22 -17.84
C PRO A 158 -7.04 -5.39 -16.88
N VAL A 159 -6.83 -6.60 -17.42
CA VAL A 159 -6.62 -7.85 -16.67
C VAL A 159 -5.69 -7.62 -15.48
N LEU A 160 -4.73 -6.70 -15.62
CA LEU A 160 -3.74 -6.32 -14.62
C LEU A 160 -3.93 -4.87 -14.17
N SER A 161 -5.15 -4.52 -13.76
CA SER A 161 -5.56 -3.13 -13.44
C SER A 161 -4.74 -2.42 -12.36
N TYR A 162 -4.06 -3.16 -11.48
CA TYR A 162 -3.15 -2.66 -10.44
C TYR A 162 -1.67 -2.74 -10.81
N LEU A 163 -1.36 -3.12 -12.05
CA LEU A 163 0.01 -3.21 -12.58
C LEU A 163 0.22 -2.33 -13.81
N ASP A 164 -0.74 -2.28 -14.74
CA ASP A 164 -0.60 -1.55 -15.99
C ASP A 164 -1.99 -1.06 -16.47
N PRO A 165 -2.26 0.26 -16.50
CA PRO A 165 -1.32 1.37 -16.36
C PRO A 165 -1.04 1.86 -14.93
N TYR A 166 -1.54 1.19 -13.89
CA TYR A 166 -1.37 1.59 -12.50
C TYR A 166 0.10 1.53 -12.06
N PRO A 167 0.62 2.46 -11.24
CA PRO A 167 2.00 2.39 -10.75
C PRO A 167 2.33 1.10 -9.98
N PRO A 168 3.28 0.26 -10.46
CA PRO A 168 3.29 -1.16 -10.13
C PRO A 168 4.21 -1.52 -8.96
N ALA A 169 4.85 -0.57 -8.28
CA ALA A 169 5.95 -0.90 -7.37
C ALA A 169 5.54 -1.81 -6.21
N TYR A 170 4.29 -1.72 -5.73
CA TYR A 170 3.77 -2.63 -4.70
C TYR A 170 3.68 -4.07 -5.21
N ASP A 171 3.04 -4.28 -6.35
CA ASP A 171 2.83 -5.59 -6.96
C ASP A 171 4.16 -6.19 -7.42
N VAL A 172 5.07 -5.36 -7.93
CA VAL A 172 6.41 -5.78 -8.33
C VAL A 172 7.22 -6.25 -7.13
N PHE A 173 7.20 -5.49 -6.03
CA PHE A 173 7.94 -5.86 -4.83
C PHE A 173 7.45 -7.19 -4.25
N LEU A 174 6.13 -7.33 -4.06
CA LEU A 174 5.55 -8.60 -3.58
C LEU A 174 5.71 -9.73 -4.61
N GLY A 175 5.67 -9.42 -5.91
CA GLY A 175 5.86 -10.37 -7.00
C GLY A 175 7.25 -10.96 -7.00
N VAL A 176 8.29 -10.13 -6.80
CA VAL A 176 9.68 -10.57 -6.65
C VAL A 176 9.88 -11.44 -5.42
N LEU A 177 9.25 -11.09 -4.28
CA LEU A 177 9.28 -11.93 -3.08
C LEU A 177 8.59 -13.28 -3.32
N HIS A 178 7.44 -13.28 -4.00
CA HIS A 178 6.69 -14.50 -4.31
C HIS A 178 7.48 -15.48 -5.18
N GLN A 179 8.47 -15.03 -5.96
CA GLN A 179 9.34 -15.93 -6.75
C GLN A 179 10.12 -16.94 -5.89
N THR A 180 10.26 -16.66 -4.59
CA THR A 180 10.96 -17.53 -3.63
C THR A 180 10.04 -18.05 -2.51
N SER A 181 8.73 -17.76 -2.60
CA SER A 181 7.73 -18.17 -1.62
C SER A 181 6.71 -19.08 -2.31
N PRO A 182 6.40 -20.26 -1.76
CA PRO A 182 5.48 -21.18 -2.41
C PRO A 182 4.05 -20.61 -2.48
N ASP A 183 3.64 -19.81 -1.50
CA ASP A 183 2.25 -19.40 -1.26
C ASP A 183 2.07 -17.89 -1.45
N LEU A 184 1.25 -17.52 -2.44
CA LEU A 184 0.96 -16.13 -2.77
C LEU A 184 0.17 -15.43 -1.66
N THR A 185 -0.88 -16.06 -1.14
CA THR A 185 -1.75 -15.51 -0.10
C THR A 185 -0.94 -15.23 1.16
N TRP A 186 -0.08 -16.18 1.57
CA TRP A 186 0.85 -15.97 2.68
C TRP A 186 1.80 -14.80 2.41
N THR A 187 2.39 -14.72 1.21
CA THR A 187 3.31 -13.63 0.82
C THR A 187 2.64 -12.27 0.98
N MET A 188 1.42 -12.12 0.42
CA MET A 188 0.68 -10.85 0.47
C MET A 188 0.34 -10.45 1.91
N LYS A 189 -0.23 -11.37 2.69
CA LYS A 189 -0.66 -11.11 4.08
C LYS A 189 0.53 -10.78 4.99
N PHE A 190 1.58 -11.60 4.94
CA PHE A 190 2.75 -11.46 5.80
C PHE A 190 3.51 -10.16 5.49
N PHE A 191 3.86 -9.92 4.23
CA PHE A 191 4.68 -8.76 3.87
C PHE A 191 3.90 -7.45 3.95
N ASN A 192 2.59 -7.44 3.68
CA ASN A 192 1.77 -6.25 3.92
C ASN A 192 1.79 -5.86 5.42
N ALA A 193 1.55 -6.82 6.32
CA ALA A 193 1.62 -6.59 7.77
C ALA A 193 3.02 -6.13 8.22
N LEU A 194 4.08 -6.72 7.65
CA LEU A 194 5.47 -6.33 7.93
C LEU A 194 5.77 -4.89 7.48
N ILE A 195 5.39 -4.53 6.26
CA ILE A 195 5.58 -3.19 5.69
C ILE A 195 4.91 -2.13 6.57
N ILE A 196 3.63 -2.32 6.92
CA ILE A 196 2.89 -1.39 7.78
C ILE A 196 3.61 -1.22 9.12
N SER A 197 4.05 -2.33 9.72
CA SER A 197 4.69 -2.32 11.03
C SER A 197 6.05 -1.61 10.99
N LEU A 198 6.85 -1.84 9.95
CA LEU A 198 8.12 -1.12 9.72
C LEU A 198 7.91 0.40 9.63
N GLY A 199 6.74 0.84 9.16
CA GLY A 199 6.32 2.24 9.16
C GLY A 199 6.47 2.92 10.51
N PHE A 200 6.24 2.23 11.64
CA PHE A 200 6.42 2.81 12.98
C PHE A 200 7.89 3.08 13.32
N ILE A 201 8.80 2.21 12.90
CA ILE A 201 10.24 2.41 13.08
C ILE A 201 10.69 3.64 12.29
N PHE A 202 10.27 3.73 11.02
CA PHE A 202 10.64 4.85 10.17
C PHE A 202 10.02 6.16 10.64
N PHE A 203 8.76 6.13 11.08
CA PHE A 203 8.08 7.27 11.67
C PHE A 203 8.81 7.77 12.91
N PHE A 204 9.26 6.88 13.81
CA PHE A 204 10.03 7.27 14.99
C PHE A 204 11.28 8.07 14.62
N PHE A 205 12.10 7.56 13.70
CA PHE A 205 13.33 8.22 13.30
C PHE A 205 13.06 9.55 12.57
N PHE A 206 12.06 9.59 11.68
CA PHE A 206 11.60 10.83 11.08
C PHE A 206 11.16 11.85 12.16
N ALA A 207 10.25 11.47 13.06
CA ALA A 207 9.69 12.34 14.09
C ALA A 207 10.79 12.83 15.04
N TRP A 208 11.79 11.99 15.34
CA TRP A 208 12.93 12.39 16.16
C TRP A 208 13.77 13.46 15.46
N GLN A 209 14.12 13.28 14.18
CA GLN A 209 14.87 14.30 13.43
C GLN A 209 14.05 15.59 13.26
N PHE A 210 12.75 15.47 12.99
CA PHE A 210 11.85 16.60 12.75
C PHE A 210 11.58 17.45 14.00
N VAL A 211 11.29 16.81 15.13
CA VAL A 211 10.97 17.49 16.40
C VAL A 211 12.23 17.81 17.22
N GLY A 212 13.31 17.04 17.03
CA GLY A 212 14.55 17.17 17.80
C GLY A 212 14.46 16.61 19.22
N ASN A 213 13.43 15.81 19.55
CA ASN A 213 13.25 15.22 20.89
C ASN A 213 12.83 13.74 20.83
N ARG A 214 13.69 12.84 21.31
CA ARG A 214 13.47 11.39 21.28
C ARG A 214 12.25 10.92 22.07
N ASN A 215 12.00 11.50 23.24
CA ASN A 215 10.87 11.10 24.09
C ASN A 215 9.54 11.48 23.44
N LYS A 216 9.49 12.66 22.81
CA LYS A 216 8.33 13.08 22.04
C LYS A 216 8.13 12.21 20.80
N ALA A 217 9.20 11.89 20.08
CA ALA A 217 9.12 10.99 18.93
C ALA A 217 8.62 9.58 19.33
N LEU A 218 9.09 9.04 20.46
CA LEU A 218 8.61 7.77 21.00
C LEU A 218 7.11 7.84 21.32
N PHE A 219 6.67 8.88 22.02
CA PHE A 219 5.26 9.06 22.37
C PHE A 219 4.39 9.26 21.12
N ALA A 220 4.83 10.05 20.15
CA ALA A 220 4.15 10.20 18.86
C ALA A 220 4.03 8.84 18.15
N THR A 221 5.07 8.00 18.20
CA THR A 221 5.06 6.67 17.58
C THR A 221 4.04 5.75 18.25
N PHE A 222 3.98 5.78 19.59
CA PHE A 222 2.93 5.09 20.35
C PHE A 222 1.54 5.58 19.95
N VAL A 223 1.33 6.90 19.86
CA VAL A 223 0.05 7.48 19.44
C VAL A 223 -0.32 7.02 18.03
N LEU A 224 0.61 7.08 17.07
CA LEU A 224 0.37 6.63 15.70
C LEU A 224 -0.02 5.15 15.64
N ALA A 225 0.64 4.30 16.43
CA ALA A 225 0.31 2.87 16.54
C ALA A 225 -1.05 2.61 17.19
N ALA A 226 -1.51 3.50 18.08
CA ALA A 226 -2.78 3.40 18.77
C ALA A 226 -3.98 3.94 17.96
N ILE A 227 -3.76 4.85 17.00
CA ILE A 227 -4.85 5.48 16.23
C ILE A 227 -5.47 4.48 15.24
N PRO A 228 -6.79 4.21 15.31
CA PRO A 228 -7.50 3.35 14.38
C PRO A 228 -7.23 3.74 12.92
N CYS A 229 -7.42 5.01 12.58
CA CYS A 229 -7.36 5.50 11.20
C CYS A 229 -5.99 5.49 10.52
N TYR A 230 -4.92 5.05 11.22
CA TYR A 230 -3.59 4.86 10.65
C TYR A 230 -3.40 3.44 10.08
N LEU A 231 -3.83 3.21 8.84
CA LEU A 231 -3.70 1.93 8.12
C LEU A 231 -4.40 0.73 8.83
N SER A 232 -4.58 -0.38 8.12
CA SER A 232 -5.02 -1.66 8.69
C SER A 232 -4.26 -2.79 8.01
N HIS A 233 -4.49 -4.04 8.39
CA HIS A 233 -3.88 -5.18 7.68
C HIS A 233 -4.41 -5.40 6.25
N PHE A 234 -5.30 -4.53 5.76
CA PHE A 234 -5.82 -4.53 4.40
C PHE A 234 -4.68 -4.49 3.37
N ILE A 235 -4.69 -5.46 2.44
CA ILE A 235 -3.65 -5.61 1.42
C ILE A 235 -3.81 -4.55 0.34
N TRP A 236 -2.91 -3.57 0.33
CA TRP A 236 -3.08 -2.43 -0.56
C TRP A 236 -1.80 -1.64 -0.78
N ALA A 237 -1.66 -1.09 -1.98
CA ALA A 237 -0.56 -0.19 -2.33
C ALA A 237 -0.43 1.05 -1.41
N HIS A 238 -1.52 1.46 -0.71
CA HIS A 238 -1.44 2.56 0.26
C HIS A 238 -0.58 2.24 1.47
N SER A 239 -0.59 0.98 1.92
CA SER A 239 0.25 0.50 3.02
C SER A 239 1.73 0.71 2.70
N PHE A 240 2.11 0.50 1.44
CA PHE A 240 3.48 0.70 0.97
C PHE A 240 3.85 2.17 0.82
N ILE A 241 3.08 2.96 0.05
CA ILE A 241 3.43 4.37 -0.21
C ILE A 241 3.44 5.22 1.09
N VAL A 242 2.52 4.99 2.03
CA VAL A 242 2.52 5.72 3.32
C VAL A 242 3.70 5.31 4.19
N THR A 243 4.10 4.04 4.16
CA THR A 243 5.31 3.57 4.84
C THR A 243 6.57 4.23 4.25
N LEU A 244 6.65 4.35 2.93
CA LEU A 244 7.76 5.01 2.23
C LEU A 244 7.84 6.53 2.48
N PHE A 245 6.73 7.16 2.90
CA PHE A 245 6.73 8.59 3.21
C PHE A 245 7.69 8.95 4.34
N PHE A 246 7.82 8.10 5.37
CA PHE A 246 8.70 8.38 6.50
C PHE A 246 10.20 8.33 6.19
N PRO A 247 10.76 7.29 5.52
CA PRO A 247 12.15 7.34 5.09
C PRO A 247 12.40 8.47 4.08
N THR A 248 11.41 8.84 3.27
CA THR A 248 11.49 10.05 2.42
C THR A 248 11.67 11.29 3.29
N MET A 249 10.79 11.53 4.26
CA MET A 249 10.88 12.69 5.15
C MET A 249 12.16 12.69 6.00
N TYR A 250 12.63 11.52 6.43
CA TYR A 250 13.92 11.37 7.10
C TYR A 250 15.05 11.83 6.17
N ALA A 251 15.08 11.38 4.90
CA ALA A 251 16.09 11.81 3.94
C ALA A 251 16.05 13.34 3.70
N PHE A 252 14.87 13.96 3.65
CA PHE A 252 14.72 15.43 3.60
C PHE A 252 15.34 16.12 4.83
N GLU A 253 15.11 15.60 6.04
CA GLU A 253 15.77 16.11 7.25
C GLU A 253 17.30 16.00 7.17
N ARG A 254 17.82 14.94 6.55
CA ARG A 254 19.27 14.73 6.38
C ARG A 254 19.92 15.72 5.39
N ILE A 255 19.18 16.32 4.45
CA ILE A 255 19.70 17.37 3.54
C ILE A 255 20.25 18.56 4.34
N LYS A 256 19.70 18.84 5.53
CA LYS A 256 20.17 19.91 6.42
C LYS A 256 21.60 19.69 6.92
N HIS A 257 22.04 18.43 6.99
CA HIS A 257 23.35 18.04 7.52
C HIS A 257 24.36 17.71 6.41
N ASP A 258 23.91 17.11 5.32
CA ASP A 258 24.73 16.81 4.15
C ASP A 258 23.87 16.97 2.89
N LYS A 259 24.21 17.97 2.07
CA LYS A 259 23.44 18.35 0.88
C LYS A 259 23.26 17.17 -0.08
N ARG A 260 24.21 16.24 -0.16
CA ARG A 260 24.19 15.07 -1.07
C ARG A 260 22.98 14.15 -0.85
N TRP A 261 22.34 14.22 0.32
CA TRP A 261 21.08 13.52 0.58
C TRP A 261 19.95 13.90 -0.38
N TRP A 262 20.05 15.03 -1.09
CA TRP A 262 19.04 15.42 -2.09
C TRP A 262 18.82 14.35 -3.17
N VAL A 263 19.88 13.62 -3.56
CA VAL A 263 19.80 12.53 -4.56
C VAL A 263 18.98 11.37 -4.01
N ILE A 264 19.25 10.96 -2.77
CA ILE A 264 18.51 9.89 -2.09
C ILE A 264 17.05 10.30 -1.93
N SER A 265 16.80 11.54 -1.48
CA SER A 265 15.44 12.09 -1.38
C SER A 265 14.72 12.12 -2.73
N ALA A 266 15.41 12.45 -3.83
CA ALA A 266 14.83 12.40 -5.18
C ALA A 266 14.42 10.98 -5.57
N LEU A 267 15.29 9.99 -5.35
CA LEU A 267 14.98 8.58 -5.63
C LEU A 267 13.81 8.08 -4.78
N LEU A 268 13.71 8.49 -3.52
CA LEU A 268 12.59 8.13 -2.64
C LEU A 268 11.28 8.81 -3.08
N VAL A 269 11.32 10.09 -3.50
CA VAL A 269 10.15 10.75 -4.09
C VAL A 269 9.72 10.04 -5.36
N ALA A 270 10.66 9.64 -6.24
CA ALA A 270 10.33 8.82 -7.41
C ALA A 270 9.66 7.51 -7.00
N GLY A 271 10.19 6.83 -5.98
CA GLY A 271 9.61 5.64 -5.36
C GLY A 271 8.16 5.86 -4.89
N LEU A 272 7.85 6.99 -4.24
CA LEU A 272 6.47 7.34 -3.86
C LEU A 272 5.56 7.42 -5.09
N TRP A 273 6.01 8.12 -6.13
CA TRP A 273 5.23 8.33 -7.36
C TRP A 273 4.94 7.05 -8.14
N VAL A 274 5.83 6.05 -8.07
CA VAL A 274 5.62 4.76 -8.75
C VAL A 274 4.95 3.69 -7.87
N SER A 275 4.56 4.02 -6.63
CA SER A 275 3.98 3.06 -5.67
C SER A 275 2.45 3.06 -5.62
N GLN A 276 1.77 4.10 -6.09
CA GLN A 276 0.31 4.21 -6.05
C GLN A 276 -0.15 5.16 -7.15
N ASN A 277 -1.40 5.04 -7.61
CA ASN A 277 -2.05 5.99 -8.53
C ASN A 277 -1.86 7.47 -8.07
N PHE A 278 -1.80 8.42 -9.01
CA PHE A 278 -1.51 9.84 -8.77
C PHE A 278 -2.16 10.48 -7.54
N SER A 279 -3.38 10.06 -7.17
CA SER A 279 -4.08 10.62 -6.01
C SER A 279 -3.25 10.61 -4.72
N GLN A 280 -2.51 9.54 -4.43
CA GLN A 280 -1.79 9.43 -3.15
C GLN A 280 -0.39 10.06 -3.17
N PRO A 281 0.45 9.86 -4.21
CA PRO A 281 1.72 10.58 -4.36
C PRO A 281 1.54 12.10 -4.39
N ILE A 282 0.46 12.62 -5.00
CA ILE A 282 0.17 14.07 -5.00
C ILE A 282 -0.06 14.58 -3.57
N LYS A 283 -0.84 13.87 -2.74
CA LYS A 283 -1.09 14.27 -1.35
C LYS A 283 0.20 14.27 -0.53
N LEU A 284 0.99 13.22 -0.64
CA LEU A 284 2.26 13.11 0.08
C LEU A 284 3.27 14.15 -0.41
N THR A 285 3.38 14.37 -1.72
CA THR A 285 4.25 15.41 -2.29
C THR A 285 3.79 16.81 -1.87
N THR A 286 2.49 17.06 -1.74
CA THR A 286 1.96 18.31 -1.17
C THR A 286 2.41 18.50 0.28
N LEU A 287 2.40 17.45 1.12
CA LEU A 287 2.95 17.53 2.48
C LEU A 287 4.46 17.88 2.46
N ILE A 288 5.25 17.25 1.59
CA ILE A 288 6.67 17.57 1.40
C ILE A 288 6.84 19.03 0.93
N PHE A 289 6.00 19.48 0.00
CA PHE A 289 6.06 20.82 -0.55
C PHE A 289 5.76 21.90 0.51
N ILE A 290 4.71 21.68 1.33
CA ILE A 290 4.41 22.51 2.51
C ILE A 290 5.63 22.57 3.44
N TYR A 291 6.27 21.43 3.71
CA TYR A 291 7.47 21.34 4.53
C TYR A 291 8.62 22.20 3.96
N VAL A 292 8.90 22.08 2.66
CA VAL A 292 10.01 22.81 2.01
C VAL A 292 9.73 24.31 1.91
N ILE A 293 8.48 24.71 1.62
CA ILE A 293 8.08 26.13 1.58
C ILE A 293 8.27 26.77 2.95
N ILE A 294 7.70 26.17 4.00
CA ILE A 294 7.76 26.76 5.33
C ILE A 294 9.21 26.83 5.83
N LEU A 295 10.03 25.80 5.57
CA LEU A 295 11.46 25.88 5.88
C LEU A 295 12.16 26.97 5.07
N SER A 296 11.83 27.16 3.80
CA SER A 296 12.43 28.20 2.96
C SER A 296 12.09 29.60 3.49
N ILE A 297 10.82 29.83 3.86
CA ILE A 297 10.37 31.07 4.52
C ILE A 297 11.11 31.26 5.85
N ALA A 298 11.16 30.23 6.70
CA ALA A 298 11.80 30.31 8.01
C ALA A 298 13.32 30.54 7.96
N ASN A 299 13.99 30.10 6.88
CA ASN A 299 15.40 30.36 6.63
C ASN A 299 15.65 31.61 5.77
N ARG A 300 14.60 32.29 5.28
CA ARG A 300 14.66 33.42 4.35
C ARG A 300 15.52 33.13 3.11
N LYS A 301 15.50 31.89 2.63
CA LYS A 301 16.24 31.46 1.44
C LYS A 301 15.55 30.28 0.77
N ILE A 302 15.62 30.23 -0.55
CA ILE A 302 15.13 29.08 -1.31
C ILE A 302 16.02 27.88 -1.01
N LEU A 303 15.43 26.80 -0.51
CA LEU A 303 16.12 25.55 -0.24
C LEU A 303 16.29 24.73 -1.52
N PHE A 304 17.16 25.19 -2.42
CA PHE A 304 17.35 24.61 -3.76
C PHE A 304 17.41 23.07 -3.75
N PHE A 305 18.31 22.48 -2.95
CA PHE A 305 18.43 21.01 -2.84
C PHE A 305 17.15 20.29 -2.43
N HIS A 306 16.29 20.91 -1.61
CA HIS A 306 15.03 20.30 -1.20
C HIS A 306 14.02 20.33 -2.36
N PHE A 307 13.91 21.46 -3.07
CA PHE A 307 13.09 21.55 -4.28
C PHE A 307 13.61 20.63 -5.38
N SER A 308 14.93 20.57 -5.61
CA SER A 308 15.57 19.67 -6.57
C SER A 308 15.27 18.20 -6.25
N ALA A 309 15.17 17.83 -4.97
CA ALA A 309 14.75 16.47 -4.61
C ALA A 309 13.30 16.18 -5.04
N ILE A 310 12.37 17.11 -4.81
CA ILE A 310 10.97 16.95 -5.25
C ILE A 310 10.88 16.84 -6.77
N PHE A 311 11.40 17.83 -7.50
CA PHE A 311 11.28 17.88 -8.95
C PHE A 311 12.11 16.80 -9.64
N GLY A 312 13.31 16.50 -9.12
CA GLY A 312 14.13 15.40 -9.59
C GLY A 312 13.45 14.05 -9.41
N GLY A 313 12.79 13.82 -8.27
CA GLY A 313 12.04 12.59 -8.04
C GLY A 313 10.83 12.43 -8.97
N ILE A 314 10.07 13.51 -9.19
CA ILE A 314 8.98 13.51 -10.18
C ILE A 314 9.54 13.24 -11.58
N GLY A 315 10.66 13.89 -11.95
CA GLY A 315 11.34 13.67 -13.23
C GLY A 315 11.78 12.21 -13.42
N ILE A 316 12.37 11.58 -12.41
CA ILE A 316 12.77 10.17 -12.46
C ILE A 316 11.54 9.25 -12.56
N SER A 317 10.42 9.60 -11.93
CA SER A 317 9.17 8.80 -12.04
C SER A 317 8.61 8.76 -13.47
N LEU A 318 9.08 9.63 -14.38
CA LEU A 318 8.71 9.60 -15.80
C LEU A 318 9.18 8.32 -16.51
N PHE A 319 10.11 7.53 -15.95
CA PHE A 319 10.38 6.19 -16.50
C PHE A 319 9.12 5.31 -16.53
N TRP A 320 8.25 5.42 -15.53
CA TRP A 320 6.95 4.76 -15.55
C TRP A 320 5.92 5.58 -16.33
N PHE A 321 5.67 6.82 -15.90
CA PHE A 321 4.57 7.62 -16.46
C PHE A 321 4.76 8.00 -17.92
N GLY A 322 6.01 8.23 -18.35
CA GLY A 322 6.36 8.43 -19.75
C GLY A 322 6.13 7.17 -20.59
N SER A 323 6.44 5.99 -20.05
CA SER A 323 6.14 4.71 -20.71
C SER A 323 4.65 4.48 -20.86
N MET A 324 3.87 4.79 -19.82
CA MET A 324 2.40 4.72 -19.87
C MET A 324 1.83 5.72 -20.87
N LEU A 325 2.37 6.94 -20.90
CA LEU A 325 1.96 7.97 -21.85
C LEU A 325 2.25 7.56 -23.30
N PHE A 326 3.38 6.90 -23.55
CA PHE A 326 3.74 6.37 -24.86
C PHE A 326 2.85 5.17 -25.25
N LYS A 327 2.67 4.22 -24.33
CA LYS A 327 1.90 2.98 -24.57
C LYS A 327 0.41 3.24 -24.84
N TYR A 328 -0.22 4.12 -24.07
CA TYR A 328 -1.67 4.39 -24.16
C TYR A 328 -2.01 5.69 -24.91
N GLY A 329 -1.00 6.42 -25.36
CA GLY A 329 -1.16 7.77 -25.90
C GLY A 329 -1.63 8.78 -24.85
N ARG A 330 -1.63 10.07 -25.22
CA ARG A 330 -2.09 11.16 -24.34
C ARG A 330 -3.53 10.94 -23.88
N PHE A 331 -4.42 10.53 -24.77
CA PHE A 331 -5.85 10.38 -24.45
C PHE A 331 -6.13 9.19 -23.52
N GLY A 332 -5.55 8.01 -23.80
CA GLY A 332 -5.72 6.83 -22.95
C GLY A 332 -5.13 7.03 -21.55
N PHE A 333 -3.94 7.63 -21.49
CA PHE A 333 -3.30 8.02 -20.23
C PHE A 333 -4.20 8.96 -19.42
N LEU A 334 -4.72 10.03 -20.02
CA LEU A 334 -5.58 10.99 -19.32
C LEU A 334 -6.90 10.38 -18.89
N THR A 335 -7.49 9.55 -19.74
CA THR A 335 -8.75 8.88 -19.44
C THR A 335 -8.60 7.97 -18.22
N TYR A 336 -7.53 7.18 -18.15
CA TYR A 336 -7.28 6.30 -17.02
C TYR A 336 -7.04 7.08 -15.72
N TYR A 337 -6.16 8.07 -15.76
CA TYR A 337 -5.68 8.74 -14.55
C TYR A 337 -6.60 9.85 -14.02
N PHE A 338 -7.29 10.56 -14.91
CA PHE A 338 -8.09 11.73 -14.55
C PHE A 338 -9.59 11.51 -14.77
N SER A 339 -10.00 10.73 -15.78
CA SER A 339 -11.42 10.54 -16.15
C SER A 339 -12.12 9.36 -15.45
N TYR A 340 -11.52 8.76 -14.43
CA TYR A 340 -12.12 7.69 -13.61
C TYR A 340 -13.27 8.21 -12.72
N ARG A 341 -14.25 8.86 -13.35
CA ARG A 341 -15.42 9.50 -12.75
C ARG A 341 -16.74 9.05 -13.39
N ILE A 342 -16.76 8.07 -14.30
CA ILE A 342 -18.02 7.66 -14.97
C ILE A 342 -18.47 6.22 -14.69
N LEU A 343 -17.62 5.26 -14.30
CA LEU A 343 -18.10 3.88 -14.09
C LEU A 343 -17.53 3.27 -12.81
N GLY A 344 -18.17 3.57 -11.68
CA GLY A 344 -18.11 2.68 -10.53
C GLY A 344 -18.66 1.31 -10.93
N ALA A 345 -17.89 0.26 -10.70
CA ALA A 345 -18.33 -1.14 -10.73
C ALA A 345 -18.90 -1.71 -12.06
N ALA A 346 -18.89 -0.97 -13.17
CA ALA A 346 -19.18 -1.58 -14.47
C ALA A 346 -17.93 -2.32 -14.98
N PRO A 347 -18.01 -3.63 -15.25
CA PRO A 347 -16.86 -4.47 -15.57
C PRO A 347 -16.17 -4.09 -16.89
N SER A 348 -16.85 -3.39 -17.80
CA SER A 348 -16.31 -2.98 -19.10
C SER A 348 -16.47 -1.47 -19.27
N VAL A 349 -15.35 -0.74 -19.39
CA VAL A 349 -15.39 0.62 -19.95
C VAL A 349 -15.52 0.46 -21.46
N THR A 350 -16.76 0.36 -21.94
CA THR A 350 -17.02 0.48 -23.37
C THR A 350 -16.79 1.94 -23.73
N ILE A 351 -15.77 2.24 -24.52
CA ILE A 351 -15.63 3.54 -25.18
C ILE A 351 -16.72 3.57 -26.25
N THR A 352 -17.97 3.77 -25.83
CA THR A 352 -19.04 4.03 -26.79
C THR A 352 -18.68 5.34 -27.47
N GLY A 353 -18.69 5.34 -28.81
CA GLY A 353 -18.34 6.47 -29.67
C GLY A 353 -19.28 7.67 -29.55
N ALA A 354 -19.80 7.97 -28.35
CA ALA A 354 -20.42 9.23 -28.05
C ALA A 354 -19.41 10.34 -28.40
N PRO A 355 -19.76 11.28 -29.29
CA PRO A 355 -18.87 12.36 -29.66
C PRO A 355 -18.44 13.09 -28.39
N LEU A 356 -17.13 13.04 -28.13
CA LEU A 356 -16.56 13.64 -26.95
C LEU A 356 -16.94 15.12 -26.91
N PRO A 357 -17.25 15.68 -25.72
CA PRO A 357 -17.47 17.11 -25.61
C PRO A 357 -16.26 17.83 -26.23
N PRO A 358 -16.48 18.86 -27.07
CA PRO A 358 -15.40 19.53 -27.77
C PRO A 358 -14.32 19.99 -26.78
N PRO A 359 -13.04 20.03 -27.18
CA PRO A 359 -11.90 20.37 -26.32
C PRO A 359 -11.87 21.85 -25.93
N SER A 360 -12.97 22.39 -25.38
CA SER A 360 -13.17 23.81 -25.13
C SER A 360 -12.85 24.25 -23.69
N LYS A 361 -12.37 23.33 -22.84
CA LYS A 361 -11.78 23.68 -21.53
C LYS A 361 -10.32 23.24 -21.51
N SER A 362 -9.42 24.18 -21.20
CA SER A 362 -7.99 23.93 -21.18
C SER A 362 -7.66 22.73 -20.28
N PHE A 363 -6.78 21.85 -20.77
CA PHE A 363 -6.27 20.66 -20.07
C PHE A 363 -6.02 20.88 -18.57
N ILE A 364 -5.48 22.04 -18.23
CA ILE A 364 -5.16 22.46 -16.86
C ILE A 364 -6.42 22.49 -15.98
N VAL A 365 -7.54 23.01 -16.49
CA VAL A 365 -8.80 23.09 -15.73
C VAL A 365 -9.35 21.69 -15.43
N ASN A 366 -9.27 20.75 -16.37
CA ASN A 366 -9.72 19.37 -16.16
C ASN A 366 -8.80 18.58 -15.22
N ALA A 367 -7.49 18.78 -15.33
CA ALA A 367 -6.53 18.16 -14.42
C ALA A 367 -6.70 18.71 -12.98
N ILE A 368 -6.84 20.02 -12.83
CA ILE A 368 -7.13 20.66 -11.54
C ILE A 368 -8.46 20.15 -11.00
N SER A 369 -9.52 20.15 -11.81
CA SER A 369 -10.86 19.71 -11.38
C SER A 369 -10.89 18.24 -10.92
N ALA A 370 -10.11 17.37 -11.57
CA ALA A 370 -9.97 15.96 -11.19
C ALA A 370 -9.21 15.77 -9.86
N VAL A 371 -8.22 16.62 -9.58
CA VAL A 371 -7.44 16.59 -8.32
C VAL A 371 -8.22 17.20 -7.16
N VAL A 372 -8.93 18.31 -7.40
CA VAL A 372 -9.73 19.02 -6.38
C VAL A 372 -11.12 18.41 -6.17
N ASN A 373 -11.38 17.27 -6.79
CA ASN A 373 -12.66 16.61 -6.63
C ASN A 373 -12.69 15.75 -5.36
N PRO A 374 -13.58 16.01 -4.39
CA PRO A 374 -13.64 15.21 -3.16
C PRO A 374 -14.19 13.79 -3.34
N GLY A 375 -14.73 13.48 -4.53
CA GLY A 375 -15.42 12.23 -4.83
C GLY A 375 -14.61 10.95 -4.58
N GLY A 376 -15.29 9.82 -4.78
CA GLY A 376 -14.82 8.47 -4.46
C GLY A 376 -15.98 7.67 -3.89
N SER A 377 -16.03 6.37 -4.16
CA SER A 377 -17.16 5.50 -3.79
C SER A 377 -17.45 5.45 -2.28
N ALA A 378 -16.45 5.75 -1.44
CA ALA A 378 -16.57 5.76 0.02
C ALA A 378 -16.40 7.16 0.65
N SER A 379 -16.34 8.23 -0.16
CA SER A 379 -16.25 9.59 0.39
C SER A 379 -17.63 10.02 0.92
N ARG A 380 -17.69 10.48 2.18
CA ARG A 380 -18.87 11.11 2.78
C ARG A 380 -18.50 12.35 3.58
N ALA A 381 -19.49 13.15 3.97
CA ALA A 381 -19.29 14.17 5.00
C ALA A 381 -18.99 13.49 6.35
N TYR A 382 -17.95 13.97 7.05
CA TYR A 382 -17.56 13.47 8.36
C TYR A 382 -18.00 14.46 9.43
N THR A 383 -18.55 13.93 10.52
CA THR A 383 -18.99 14.71 11.67
C THR A 383 -17.90 14.74 12.74
N LEU A 384 -17.99 15.64 13.73
CA LEU A 384 -17.07 15.63 14.88
C LEU A 384 -17.06 14.27 15.61
N LYS A 385 -18.22 13.59 15.66
CA LYS A 385 -18.35 12.23 16.20
C LYS A 385 -17.46 11.23 15.47
N ASP A 386 -17.32 11.34 14.15
CA ASP A 386 -16.44 10.47 13.36
C ASP A 386 -14.95 10.66 13.68
N PHE A 387 -14.54 11.84 14.18
CA PHE A 387 -13.16 12.08 14.64
C PHE A 387 -12.95 11.58 16.08
N MET A 388 -13.88 11.90 16.98
CA MET A 388 -13.73 11.64 18.41
C MET A 388 -14.03 10.19 18.80
N ILE A 389 -14.91 9.50 18.08
CA ILE A 389 -15.29 8.12 18.40
C ILE A 389 -14.65 7.17 17.39
N ALA A 390 -13.67 6.42 17.86
CA ALA A 390 -13.12 5.29 17.13
C ALA A 390 -14.22 4.24 16.90
N LYS A 391 -14.33 3.74 15.66
CA LYS A 391 -15.28 2.68 15.32
C LYS A 391 -14.55 1.34 15.25
N SER A 392 -15.17 0.29 15.77
CA SER A 392 -14.72 -1.09 15.61
C SER A 392 -15.12 -1.68 14.27
N GLU A 393 -16.12 -1.10 13.61
CA GLU A 393 -16.67 -1.59 12.35
C GLU A 393 -15.68 -1.49 11.18
N ASN A 394 -15.73 -2.53 10.34
CA ASN A 394 -14.90 -2.62 9.15
C ASN A 394 -15.43 -1.69 8.05
N MET A 395 -14.76 -0.54 7.88
CA MET A 395 -14.89 0.21 6.64
C MET A 395 -13.95 -0.38 5.59
N ILE A 396 -14.47 -0.55 4.37
CA ILE A 396 -13.94 -1.34 3.24
C ILE A 396 -12.42 -1.25 3.02
N ASN A 397 -11.76 -0.14 3.33
CA ASN A 397 -10.34 0.08 3.00
C ASN A 397 -9.54 1.00 3.96
N ASN A 398 -10.18 1.77 4.83
CA ASN A 398 -9.46 2.54 5.84
C ASN A 398 -10.34 2.79 7.08
N PRO A 399 -9.91 2.39 8.29
CA PRO A 399 -10.57 2.79 9.52
C PRO A 399 -10.67 4.31 9.65
N ILE A 400 -11.68 4.76 10.40
CA ILE A 400 -11.84 6.17 10.79
C ILE A 400 -11.88 6.31 12.30
N GLY A 401 -11.74 7.55 12.75
CA GLY A 401 -11.70 7.87 14.16
C GLY A 401 -10.28 7.90 14.70
N ILE A 402 -10.08 8.89 15.57
CA ILE A 402 -8.82 9.17 16.27
C ILE A 402 -8.95 8.71 17.73
N GLY A 403 -10.14 8.88 18.31
CA GLY A 403 -10.44 8.60 19.71
C GLY A 403 -10.37 9.85 20.58
N ILE A 404 -11.30 9.95 21.54
CA ILE A 404 -11.61 11.19 22.25
C ILE A 404 -10.42 11.80 22.97
N VAL A 405 -9.60 10.98 23.63
CA VAL A 405 -8.42 11.44 24.37
C VAL A 405 -7.41 12.07 23.43
N ILE A 406 -7.10 11.40 22.31
CA ILE A 406 -6.16 11.93 21.32
C ILE A 406 -6.73 13.21 20.69
N SER A 407 -8.03 13.25 20.36
CA SER A 407 -8.67 14.47 19.84
C SER A 407 -8.54 15.66 20.80
N LEU A 408 -8.75 15.45 22.10
CA LEU A 408 -8.55 16.49 23.13
C LEU A 408 -7.08 16.90 23.25
N LEU A 409 -6.16 15.93 23.20
CA LEU A 409 -4.72 16.22 23.19
C LEU A 409 -4.29 17.02 21.95
N VAL A 410 -4.89 16.77 20.78
CA VAL A 410 -4.66 17.58 19.58
C VAL A 410 -5.12 19.01 19.82
N LEU A 411 -6.32 19.22 20.37
CA LEU A 411 -6.83 20.55 20.67
C LEU A 411 -5.89 21.31 21.63
N VAL A 412 -5.51 20.66 22.74
CA VAL A 412 -4.55 21.23 23.70
C VAL A 412 -3.19 21.49 23.04
N GLY A 413 -2.73 20.57 22.18
CA GLY A 413 -1.48 20.70 21.44
C GLY A 413 -1.48 21.88 20.48
N VAL A 414 -2.57 22.10 19.74
CA VAL A 414 -2.73 23.27 18.85
C VAL A 414 -2.68 24.56 19.66
N ILE A 415 -3.47 24.66 20.74
CA ILE A 415 -3.49 25.84 21.61
C ILE A 415 -2.09 26.11 22.18
N TYR A 416 -1.42 25.06 22.69
CA TYR A 416 -0.07 25.17 23.24
C TYR A 416 0.95 25.62 22.20
N LEU A 417 0.94 25.03 21.00
CA LEU A 417 1.87 25.38 19.92
C LEU A 417 1.69 26.84 19.49
N LEU A 418 0.44 27.27 19.29
CA LEU A 418 0.12 28.65 18.93
C LEU A 418 0.53 29.62 20.04
N TRP A 419 0.20 29.32 21.30
CA TRP A 419 0.53 30.18 22.43
C TRP A 419 2.04 30.27 22.68
N LYS A 420 2.73 29.13 22.78
CA LYS A 420 4.17 29.06 23.08
C LYS A 420 5.02 29.64 21.96
N TYR A 421 4.64 29.43 20.70
CA TYR A 421 5.44 29.84 19.56
C TYR A 421 4.88 31.05 18.80
N LYS A 422 3.85 31.77 19.29
CA LYS A 422 3.21 32.90 18.58
C LYS A 422 4.19 33.88 17.89
N THR A 423 5.28 34.26 18.57
CA THR A 423 6.29 35.21 18.04
C THR A 423 7.49 34.53 17.35
N SER A 424 7.56 33.21 17.38
CA SER A 424 8.74 32.45 16.94
C SER A 424 8.43 31.25 16.05
N ILE A 425 7.18 31.00 15.69
CA ILE A 425 6.75 29.81 14.94
C ILE A 425 7.38 29.75 13.54
N VAL A 426 7.65 30.91 12.95
CA VAL A 426 8.33 31.06 11.65
C VAL A 426 9.86 31.12 11.80
N LYS A 427 10.42 31.08 13.01
CA LYS A 427 11.89 31.04 13.20
C LYS A 427 12.40 29.64 12.86
N LYS A 428 13.57 29.56 12.23
CA LYS A 428 14.25 28.31 11.83
C LYS A 428 14.17 27.18 12.87
N ARG A 429 14.40 27.48 14.15
CA ARG A 429 14.38 26.49 15.25
C ARG A 429 13.01 25.87 15.49
N ASN A 430 11.93 26.61 15.26
CA ASN A 430 10.56 26.21 15.57
C ASN A 430 9.72 25.98 14.31
N ALA A 431 10.32 26.04 13.12
CA ALA A 431 9.62 25.88 11.84
C ALA A 431 8.86 24.54 11.74
N TRP A 432 9.34 23.49 12.42
CA TRP A 432 8.64 22.19 12.51
C TRP A 432 7.22 22.33 13.07
N ALA A 433 7.00 23.25 14.04
CA ALA A 433 5.69 23.49 14.64
C ALA A 433 4.74 24.17 13.64
N CYS A 434 5.26 25.08 12.82
CA CYS A 434 4.48 25.67 11.72
C CYS A 434 4.09 24.59 10.70
N ILE A 435 5.06 23.77 10.28
CA ILE A 435 4.86 22.70 9.30
C ILE A 435 3.78 21.73 9.76
N ILE A 436 3.84 21.26 11.01
CA ILE A 436 2.88 20.26 11.49
C ILE A 436 1.46 20.80 11.61
N LEU A 437 1.30 22.10 11.94
CA LEU A 437 -0.01 22.76 11.94
C LEU A 437 -0.57 22.88 10.53
N PHE A 438 0.25 23.23 9.53
CA PHE A 438 -0.19 23.26 8.14
C PHE A 438 -0.51 21.86 7.59
N TRP A 439 0.25 20.83 7.99
CA TRP A 439 -0.09 19.44 7.67
C TRP A 439 -1.42 19.03 8.31
N LEU A 440 -1.67 19.42 9.57
CA LEU A 440 -2.95 19.17 10.23
C LEU A 440 -4.10 19.83 9.49
N ILE A 441 -3.96 21.11 9.10
CA ILE A 441 -4.97 21.84 8.32
C ILE A 441 -5.21 21.17 6.97
N TYR A 442 -4.15 20.87 6.21
CA TYR A 442 -4.25 20.24 4.89
C TYR A 442 -4.95 18.88 4.96
N THR A 443 -4.54 18.02 5.88
CA THR A 443 -5.12 16.68 6.02
C THR A 443 -6.54 16.71 6.60
N PHE A 444 -6.84 17.60 7.54
CA PHE A 444 -8.19 17.80 8.06
C PHE A 444 -9.15 18.30 6.97
N TRP A 445 -8.70 19.27 6.16
CA TRP A 445 -9.45 19.74 4.99
C TRP A 445 -9.63 18.59 3.99
N GLY A 446 -8.58 17.82 3.69
CA GLY A 446 -8.68 16.69 2.76
C GLY A 446 -9.65 15.59 3.23
N VAL A 447 -9.71 15.30 4.53
CA VAL A 447 -10.72 14.38 5.11
C VAL A 447 -12.13 14.94 4.94
N ASN A 448 -12.31 16.24 5.14
CA ASN A 448 -13.60 16.92 5.02
C ASN A 448 -13.87 17.46 3.60
N GLY A 449 -13.16 16.97 2.58
CA GLY A 449 -13.19 17.55 1.24
C GLY A 449 -14.60 17.70 0.62
N ILE A 450 -15.56 16.84 1.01
CA ILE A 450 -16.95 16.91 0.54
C ILE A 450 -17.71 18.12 1.12
N THR A 451 -17.40 18.52 2.34
CA THR A 451 -18.11 19.62 3.02
C THR A 451 -17.53 20.99 2.65
N PHE A 452 -16.38 21.04 1.98
CA PHE A 452 -15.77 22.28 1.52
C PHE A 452 -16.08 22.52 0.03
N PRO A 453 -16.20 23.79 -0.41
CA PRO A 453 -16.47 24.12 -1.82
C PRO A 453 -15.34 23.68 -2.76
N PHE A 454 -14.12 23.55 -2.24
CA PHE A 454 -12.95 23.04 -2.93
C PHE A 454 -12.33 21.93 -2.09
N SER A 455 -12.14 20.73 -2.66
CA SER A 455 -11.36 19.70 -1.98
C SER A 455 -9.89 19.87 -2.28
N VAL A 456 -9.03 19.67 -1.29
CA VAL A 456 -7.58 19.64 -1.46
C VAL A 456 -7.04 18.24 -1.77
N ALA A 457 -7.92 17.24 -1.78
CA ALA A 457 -7.56 15.84 -1.97
C ALA A 457 -8.71 15.01 -2.57
N LYS A 458 -8.39 14.19 -3.58
CA LYS A 458 -9.29 13.16 -4.10
C LYS A 458 -9.38 11.96 -3.16
N GLY A 459 -10.58 11.42 -2.95
CA GLY A 459 -10.80 10.25 -2.09
C GLY A 459 -10.58 10.58 -0.61
N ALA A 460 -11.49 11.36 -0.04
CA ALA A 460 -11.44 11.86 1.33
C ALA A 460 -11.19 10.76 2.38
N PHE A 461 -11.80 9.59 2.22
CA PHE A 461 -11.61 8.45 3.13
C PHE A 461 -10.14 7.97 3.22
N ARG A 462 -9.35 8.17 2.14
CA ARG A 462 -7.92 7.80 2.09
C ARG A 462 -7.00 8.82 2.74
N VAL A 463 -7.52 10.01 3.10
CA VAL A 463 -6.75 11.07 3.75
C VAL A 463 -6.64 10.83 5.25
N TRP A 464 -7.51 10.03 5.84
CA TRP A 464 -7.48 9.68 7.26
C TRP A 464 -6.14 9.10 7.73
N MET A 465 -5.53 8.20 6.95
CA MET A 465 -4.20 7.66 7.26
C MET A 465 -3.10 8.74 7.24
N LEU A 466 -3.27 9.78 6.43
CA LEU A 466 -2.35 10.92 6.37
C LEU A 466 -2.60 11.90 7.52
N LEU A 467 -3.86 12.09 7.92
CA LEU A 467 -4.25 12.90 9.08
C LEU A 467 -3.68 12.35 10.38
N ALA A 468 -3.56 11.02 10.51
CA ALA A 468 -2.98 10.39 11.69
C ALA A 468 -1.54 10.87 11.98
N ILE A 469 -0.77 11.23 10.94
CA ILE A 469 0.63 11.68 11.07
C ILE A 469 0.73 13.01 11.86
N PRO A 470 0.11 14.14 11.42
CA PRO A 470 0.11 15.37 12.21
C PRO A 470 -0.62 15.24 13.54
N VAL A 471 -1.70 14.45 13.60
CA VAL A 471 -2.42 14.17 14.86
C VAL A 471 -1.48 13.55 15.90
N ALA A 472 -0.66 12.57 15.53
CA ALA A 472 0.28 11.91 16.44
C ALA A 472 1.33 12.89 17.00
N ILE A 473 1.88 13.78 16.16
CA ILE A 473 2.89 14.75 16.58
C ILE A 473 2.27 15.87 17.42
N VAL A 474 1.11 16.41 17.02
CA VAL A 474 0.45 17.52 17.74
C VAL A 474 -0.10 17.08 19.10
N SER A 475 -0.73 15.90 19.17
CA SER A 475 -1.20 15.34 20.45
C SER A 475 -0.06 15.09 21.44
N THR A 476 1.15 14.77 20.95
CA THR A 476 2.35 14.65 21.79
C THR A 476 2.68 15.97 22.48
N GLU A 477 2.57 17.11 21.79
CA GLU A 477 2.78 18.42 22.40
C GLU A 477 1.72 18.72 23.45
N GLY A 478 0.46 18.37 23.19
CA GLY A 478 -0.61 18.46 24.18
C GLY A 478 -0.35 17.62 25.44
N ALA A 479 0.06 16.37 25.27
CA ALA A 479 0.35 15.46 26.37
C ALA A 479 1.53 15.95 27.23
N PHE A 480 2.61 16.42 26.59
CA PHE A 480 3.77 16.94 27.30
C PHE A 480 3.49 18.28 27.98
N PHE A 481 2.64 19.14 27.39
CA PHE A 481 2.17 20.34 28.05
C PHE A 481 1.37 20.02 29.31
N ILE A 482 0.37 19.13 29.23
CA ILE A 482 -0.43 18.69 30.39
C ILE A 482 0.48 18.12 31.49
N LYS A 483 1.39 17.22 31.11
CA LYS A 483 2.39 16.65 32.02
C LYS A 483 3.17 17.72 32.78
N ASP A 484 3.64 18.76 32.08
CA ASP A 484 4.48 19.79 32.68
C ASP A 484 3.68 20.89 33.42
N PHE A 485 2.41 21.07 33.08
CA PHE A 485 1.49 22.07 33.67
C PHE A 485 1.06 21.70 35.09
N PHE A 486 0.61 20.47 35.34
CA PHE A 486 -0.02 20.08 36.61
C PHE A 486 0.97 19.91 37.78
N SER A 487 2.24 19.60 37.53
CA SER A 487 3.21 19.46 38.63
C SER A 487 4.65 19.64 38.18
N LYS A 488 5.49 20.15 39.11
CA LYS A 488 6.96 20.14 38.95
C LYS A 488 7.60 18.83 39.44
N LYS A 489 6.90 18.05 40.28
CA LYS A 489 7.44 16.80 40.86
C LYS A 489 7.50 15.70 39.81
N LYS A 490 8.68 15.10 39.61
CA LYS A 490 8.92 14.06 38.59
C LYS A 490 7.96 12.87 38.68
N VAL A 491 7.63 12.43 39.90
CA VAL A 491 6.71 11.32 40.17
C VAL A 491 5.30 11.62 39.65
N ILE A 492 4.75 12.80 39.97
CA ILE A 492 3.41 13.21 39.51
C ILE A 492 3.38 13.32 37.97
N ARG A 493 4.44 13.88 37.37
CA ARG A 493 4.56 13.94 35.89
C ARG A 493 4.54 12.55 35.25
N PHE A 494 5.20 11.57 35.87
CA PHE A 494 5.18 10.19 35.41
C PHE A 494 3.78 9.59 35.49
N PHE A 495 3.08 9.76 36.61
CA PHE A 495 1.69 9.29 36.76
C PHE A 495 0.71 9.93 35.78
N ILE A 496 0.81 11.24 35.54
CA ILE A 496 -0.02 11.92 34.52
C ILE A 496 0.21 11.30 33.14
N LEU A 497 1.47 11.05 32.77
CA LEU A 497 1.78 10.43 31.49
C LEU A 497 1.25 9.00 31.40
N LEU A 498 1.33 8.22 32.50
CA LEU A 498 0.78 6.88 32.58
C LEU A 498 -0.75 6.89 32.39
N ILE A 499 -1.46 7.82 33.05
CA ILE A 499 -2.91 8.00 32.90
C ILE A 499 -3.24 8.31 31.44
N ILE A 500 -2.52 9.25 30.81
CA ILE A 500 -2.73 9.59 29.40
C ILE A 500 -2.53 8.36 28.50
N ILE A 501 -1.46 7.59 28.70
CA ILE A 501 -1.18 6.36 27.94
C ILE A 501 -2.33 5.35 28.10
N PHE A 502 -2.78 5.13 29.33
CA PHE A 502 -3.89 4.23 29.62
C PHE A 502 -5.18 4.72 28.95
N SER A 503 -5.53 6.00 29.09
CA SER A 503 -6.72 6.57 28.44
C SER A 503 -6.66 6.43 26.91
N ILE A 504 -5.51 6.69 26.27
CA ILE A 504 -5.32 6.45 24.82
C ILE A 504 -5.55 4.98 24.47
N PHE A 505 -5.06 4.06 25.31
CA PHE A 505 -5.23 2.63 25.07
C PHE A 505 -6.71 2.22 25.04
N PHE A 506 -7.52 2.69 26.00
CA PHE A 506 -8.95 2.36 26.05
C PHE A 506 -9.79 3.08 25.00
N THR A 507 -9.45 4.33 24.63
CA THR A 507 -10.27 5.09 23.68
C THR A 507 -9.87 4.94 22.21
N SER A 508 -8.67 4.44 21.94
CA SER A 508 -8.12 4.34 20.57
C SER A 508 -7.50 2.97 20.29
N ALA A 509 -6.51 2.53 21.08
CA ALA A 509 -5.77 1.30 20.78
C ALA A 509 -6.65 0.05 20.82
N THR A 510 -7.63 -0.01 21.72
CA THR A 510 -8.57 -1.13 21.82
C THR A 510 -9.38 -1.30 20.52
N TYR A 511 -9.91 -0.20 19.98
CA TYR A 511 -10.61 -0.21 18.68
C TYR A 511 -9.69 -0.56 17.52
N LYS A 512 -8.43 -0.09 17.56
CA LYS A 512 -7.41 -0.47 16.58
C LYS A 512 -7.18 -1.99 16.58
N ILE A 513 -6.99 -2.58 17.76
CA ILE A 513 -6.77 -4.02 17.94
C ILE A 513 -7.99 -4.79 17.47
N GLN A 514 -9.20 -4.42 17.91
CA GLN A 514 -10.44 -5.06 17.50
C GLN A 514 -10.59 -5.06 15.97
N HIS A 515 -10.52 -3.88 15.34
CA HIS A 515 -10.64 -3.75 13.90
C HIS A 515 -9.58 -4.57 13.12
N ASN A 516 -8.37 -4.69 13.65
CA ASN A 516 -7.30 -5.44 13.00
C ASN A 516 -7.23 -6.91 13.40
N THR A 517 -8.15 -7.43 14.22
CA THR A 517 -8.19 -8.85 14.60
C THR A 517 -9.55 -9.51 14.37
N THR A 518 -10.57 -8.75 13.96
CA THR A 518 -11.84 -9.29 13.48
C THR A 518 -11.71 -9.89 12.09
N VAL A 519 -12.66 -10.75 11.73
CA VAL A 519 -12.80 -11.27 10.36
C VAL A 519 -13.29 -10.16 9.45
N TRP A 520 -12.58 -9.91 8.35
CA TRP A 520 -12.94 -8.86 7.39
C TRP A 520 -13.91 -9.38 6.32
N PRO A 521 -14.77 -8.51 5.76
CA PRO A 521 -15.54 -8.84 4.58
C PRO A 521 -14.64 -9.25 3.41
N THR A 522 -15.11 -10.20 2.62
CA THR A 522 -14.46 -10.65 1.38
C THR A 522 -14.93 -9.83 0.16
N SER A 523 -14.47 -10.19 -1.03
CA SER A 523 -14.93 -9.58 -2.30
C SER A 523 -16.42 -9.79 -2.53
N SER A 524 -17.01 -8.87 -3.31
CA SER A 524 -18.35 -9.00 -3.88
C SER A 524 -18.59 -10.26 -4.75
N PHE A 525 -17.55 -11.04 -5.09
CA PHE A 525 -17.71 -12.35 -5.74
C PHE A 525 -18.52 -13.30 -4.88
N PHE A 526 -18.35 -13.20 -3.56
CA PHE A 526 -19.00 -14.06 -2.59
C PHE A 526 -20.25 -13.37 -2.01
N ASN A 527 -21.26 -14.12 -1.60
CA ASN A 527 -22.46 -13.63 -0.93
C ASN A 527 -22.20 -13.35 0.55
N SER A 528 -21.25 -14.08 1.14
CA SER A 528 -20.89 -13.96 2.55
C SER A 528 -19.44 -14.36 2.79
N PRO A 529 -18.85 -13.96 3.93
CA PRO A 529 -17.58 -14.52 4.39
C PRO A 529 -17.58 -16.04 4.44
N GLN A 530 -18.69 -16.66 4.86
CA GLN A 530 -18.82 -18.12 4.96
C GLN A 530 -18.59 -18.78 3.59
N GLU A 531 -19.17 -18.22 2.52
CA GLU A 531 -18.93 -18.74 1.18
C GLU A 531 -17.44 -18.76 0.83
N ALA A 532 -16.71 -17.66 1.11
CA ALA A 532 -15.27 -17.60 0.89
C ALA A 532 -14.47 -18.57 1.79
N PHE A 533 -14.96 -18.88 3.01
CA PHE A 533 -14.39 -19.96 3.82
C PHE A 533 -14.53 -21.32 3.14
N GLU A 534 -15.68 -21.63 2.54
CA GLU A 534 -15.89 -22.90 1.83
C GLU A 534 -14.93 -23.06 0.63
N TYR A 535 -14.72 -21.98 -0.14
CA TYR A 535 -13.68 -21.99 -1.18
C TYR A 535 -12.29 -22.23 -0.57
N GLY A 536 -11.97 -21.54 0.53
CA GLY A 536 -10.71 -21.70 1.24
C GLY A 536 -10.46 -23.13 1.73
N VAL A 537 -11.49 -23.82 2.23
CA VAL A 537 -11.40 -25.22 2.66
C VAL A 537 -10.99 -26.11 1.48
N TRP A 538 -11.64 -25.97 0.33
CA TRP A 538 -11.28 -26.75 -0.86
C TRP A 538 -9.91 -26.37 -1.43
N PHE A 539 -9.60 -25.08 -1.57
CA PHE A 539 -8.29 -24.68 -2.08
C PHE A 539 -7.14 -25.15 -1.18
N ASN A 540 -7.35 -25.24 0.14
CA ASN A 540 -6.36 -25.77 1.06
C ASN A 540 -6.15 -27.29 0.93
N SER A 541 -7.09 -28.04 0.34
CA SER A 541 -6.96 -29.49 0.15
C SER A 541 -6.13 -29.88 -1.08
N ILE A 542 -5.85 -28.95 -1.99
CA ILE A 542 -5.04 -29.17 -3.20
C ILE A 542 -3.66 -28.49 -3.11
N PRO A 543 -2.63 -28.96 -3.84
CA PRO A 543 -1.29 -28.38 -3.80
C PRO A 543 -1.25 -26.87 -4.09
N VAL A 544 -0.27 -26.17 -3.54
CA VAL A 544 -0.06 -24.74 -3.82
C VAL A 544 0.40 -24.57 -5.28
N ASN A 545 -0.03 -23.50 -5.95
CA ASN A 545 0.21 -23.25 -7.38
C ASN A 545 -0.38 -24.28 -8.36
N GLU A 546 -1.21 -25.20 -7.88
CA GLU A 546 -1.96 -26.12 -8.74
C GLU A 546 -2.82 -25.33 -9.75
N LYS A 547 -2.93 -25.83 -10.98
CA LYS A 547 -3.64 -25.11 -12.05
C LYS A 547 -5.14 -25.37 -11.95
N VAL A 548 -5.90 -24.31 -11.69
CA VAL A 548 -7.36 -24.33 -11.57
C VAL A 548 -7.97 -23.39 -12.61
N PHE A 549 -8.74 -23.95 -13.54
CA PHE A 549 -9.44 -23.16 -14.54
C PHE A 549 -10.80 -22.73 -13.99
N MET A 550 -11.12 -21.45 -14.16
CA MET A 550 -12.42 -20.89 -13.84
C MET A 550 -12.97 -20.18 -15.08
N ILE A 551 -14.28 -20.33 -15.30
CA ILE A 551 -14.96 -19.74 -16.45
C ILE A 551 -15.02 -18.21 -16.32
N SER A 552 -15.53 -17.71 -15.19
CA SER A 552 -15.88 -16.30 -15.04
C SER A 552 -14.86 -15.45 -14.27
N ARG A 553 -14.16 -16.03 -13.28
CA ARG A 553 -13.36 -15.29 -12.28
C ARG A 553 -12.04 -15.99 -11.90
N PRO A 554 -11.06 -16.08 -12.81
CA PRO A 554 -9.76 -16.73 -12.53
C PRO A 554 -9.02 -16.12 -11.32
N LYS A 555 -9.24 -14.84 -11.03
CA LYS A 555 -8.68 -14.16 -9.84
C LYS A 555 -9.02 -14.82 -8.51
N ILE A 556 -10.12 -15.57 -8.40
CA ILE A 556 -10.47 -16.29 -7.17
C ILE A 556 -9.41 -17.38 -6.90
N ALA A 557 -9.09 -18.19 -7.91
CA ALA A 557 -8.04 -19.19 -7.80
C ALA A 557 -6.67 -18.56 -7.46
N VAL A 558 -6.32 -17.46 -8.12
CA VAL A 558 -5.07 -16.74 -7.84
C VAL A 558 -5.03 -16.22 -6.39
N GLY A 559 -6.11 -15.59 -5.91
CA GLY A 559 -6.18 -15.04 -4.56
C GLY A 559 -6.09 -16.08 -3.44
N PHE A 560 -6.44 -17.35 -3.73
CA PHE A 560 -6.25 -18.51 -2.86
C PHE A 560 -4.90 -19.26 -3.10
N GLY A 561 -3.96 -18.62 -3.80
CA GLY A 561 -2.62 -19.17 -4.01
C GLY A 561 -2.52 -20.29 -5.04
N LYS A 562 -3.51 -20.41 -5.93
CA LYS A 562 -3.48 -21.32 -7.08
C LYS A 562 -3.06 -20.59 -8.35
N TYR A 563 -2.87 -21.34 -9.42
CA TYR A 563 -2.60 -20.77 -10.74
C TYR A 563 -3.86 -20.77 -11.59
N SER A 564 -4.18 -19.61 -12.17
CA SER A 564 -5.18 -19.45 -13.21
C SER A 564 -4.76 -18.26 -14.06
N CYS A 565 -4.54 -18.46 -15.36
CA CYS A 565 -3.96 -17.41 -16.19
C CYS A 565 -5.05 -16.44 -16.66
N ASN A 566 -5.14 -15.27 -16.01
CA ASN A 566 -6.05 -14.24 -16.48
C ASN A 566 -5.49 -13.42 -17.65
N TRP A 567 -4.16 -13.48 -17.88
CA TRP A 567 -3.45 -12.71 -18.92
C TRP A 567 -3.03 -13.54 -20.14
N CYS A 568 -3.33 -14.84 -20.17
CA CYS A 568 -3.02 -15.70 -21.31
C CYS A 568 -4.12 -15.54 -22.37
N GLN A 569 -3.73 -15.07 -23.57
CA GLN A 569 -4.71 -14.77 -24.62
C GLN A 569 -5.61 -15.96 -24.96
N GLU A 570 -5.04 -17.17 -25.10
CA GLU A 570 -5.80 -18.35 -25.44
C GLU A 570 -6.89 -18.69 -24.41
N GLU A 571 -6.61 -18.47 -23.11
CA GLU A 571 -7.61 -18.68 -22.07
C GLU A 571 -8.67 -17.58 -22.05
N ILE A 572 -8.28 -16.33 -22.32
CA ILE A 572 -9.22 -15.22 -22.47
C ILE A 572 -10.18 -15.51 -23.63
N GLU A 573 -9.66 -15.93 -24.79
CA GLU A 573 -10.47 -16.25 -25.96
C GLU A 573 -11.38 -17.47 -25.73
N LEU A 574 -10.88 -18.49 -25.02
CA LEU A 574 -11.71 -19.63 -24.62
C LEU A 574 -12.87 -19.19 -23.71
N ARG A 575 -12.61 -18.35 -22.70
CA ARG A 575 -13.65 -17.84 -21.79
C ARG A 575 -14.70 -17.03 -22.53
N LYS A 576 -14.31 -16.20 -23.51
CA LYS A 576 -15.25 -15.46 -24.37
C LYS A 576 -16.17 -16.39 -25.17
N LYS A 577 -15.68 -17.56 -25.60
CA LYS A 577 -16.42 -18.51 -26.43
C LYS A 577 -17.06 -19.65 -25.66
N ILE A 578 -16.91 -19.69 -24.33
CA ILE A 578 -17.19 -20.86 -23.48
C ILE A 578 -18.63 -21.39 -23.61
N ILE A 579 -19.60 -20.52 -23.96
CA ILE A 579 -21.00 -20.90 -24.19
C ILE A 579 -21.13 -21.86 -25.38
N ASN A 580 -20.26 -21.74 -26.38
CA ASN A 580 -20.27 -22.57 -27.59
C ASN A 580 -19.25 -23.72 -27.55
N VAL A 581 -18.37 -23.74 -26.54
CA VAL A 581 -17.34 -24.77 -26.38
C VAL A 581 -17.96 -26.04 -25.81
N SER A 582 -17.75 -27.17 -26.47
CA SER A 582 -18.21 -28.49 -25.98
C SER A 582 -17.36 -29.01 -24.81
N ALA A 583 -17.88 -29.93 -23.99
CA ALA A 583 -17.11 -30.60 -22.95
C ALA A 583 -15.78 -31.20 -23.47
N LYS A 584 -15.79 -31.80 -24.67
CA LYS A 584 -14.61 -32.39 -25.31
C LYS A 584 -13.56 -31.35 -25.70
N GLU A 585 -13.99 -30.23 -26.28
CA GLU A 585 -13.10 -29.14 -26.66
C GLU A 585 -12.48 -28.48 -25.42
N LEU A 586 -13.30 -28.19 -24.40
CA LEU A 586 -12.82 -27.66 -23.13
C LEU A 586 -11.81 -28.61 -22.47
N HIS A 587 -12.13 -29.91 -22.37
CA HIS A 587 -11.23 -30.92 -21.81
C HIS A 587 -9.88 -30.96 -22.55
N GLY A 588 -9.91 -31.01 -23.89
CA GLY A 588 -8.71 -30.99 -24.72
C GLY A 588 -7.85 -29.75 -24.48
N PHE A 589 -8.48 -28.58 -24.39
CA PHE A 589 -7.78 -27.34 -24.03
C PHE A 589 -7.14 -27.43 -22.64
N LEU A 590 -7.91 -27.82 -21.62
CA LEU A 590 -7.46 -27.89 -20.23
C LEU A 590 -6.28 -28.87 -20.07
N LYS A 591 -6.34 -30.04 -20.73
CA LYS A 591 -5.22 -30.98 -20.78
C LYS A 591 -4.00 -30.38 -21.48
N SER A 592 -4.18 -29.70 -22.61
CA SER A 592 -3.07 -29.07 -23.34
C SER A 592 -2.33 -27.99 -22.53
N LYS A 593 -3.03 -27.38 -21.56
CA LYS A 593 -2.50 -26.35 -20.66
C LYS A 593 -2.19 -26.87 -19.25
N ASP A 594 -2.31 -28.18 -19.03
CA ASP A 594 -2.04 -28.85 -17.76
C ASP A 594 -2.91 -28.31 -16.59
N TYR A 595 -4.15 -27.95 -16.89
CA TYR A 595 -5.16 -27.67 -15.85
C TYR A 595 -5.67 -28.98 -15.26
N LYS A 596 -5.44 -29.18 -13.95
CA LYS A 596 -5.91 -30.38 -13.25
C LYS A 596 -7.35 -30.28 -12.77
N TYR A 597 -7.81 -29.06 -12.52
CA TYR A 597 -9.15 -28.80 -12.01
C TYR A 597 -9.90 -27.76 -12.83
N LEU A 598 -11.19 -28.00 -13.03
CA LEU A 598 -12.20 -27.05 -13.49
C LEU A 598 -13.09 -26.70 -12.30
N LEU A 599 -13.14 -25.42 -11.94
CA LEU A 599 -13.97 -24.92 -10.85
C LEU A 599 -15.14 -24.12 -11.40
N LEU A 600 -16.34 -24.64 -11.15
CA LEU A 600 -17.61 -24.08 -11.59
C LEU A 600 -18.26 -23.32 -10.43
N SER A 601 -18.41 -22.01 -10.58
CA SER A 601 -18.91 -21.10 -9.54
C SER A 601 -20.29 -20.61 -9.92
N ILE A 602 -21.34 -21.17 -9.32
CA ILE A 602 -22.73 -20.96 -9.76
C ILE A 602 -23.07 -19.48 -9.90
N LYS A 603 -22.80 -18.68 -8.86
CA LYS A 603 -23.09 -17.23 -8.86
C LYS A 603 -22.26 -16.47 -9.90
N ASN A 604 -20.95 -16.72 -9.95
CA ASN A 604 -20.04 -15.93 -10.78
C ASN A 604 -20.22 -16.29 -12.27
N ASP A 605 -20.41 -17.57 -12.57
CA ASP A 605 -20.67 -18.08 -13.91
C ASP A 605 -22.05 -17.64 -14.39
N LEU A 606 -23.08 -17.67 -13.53
CA LEU A 606 -24.39 -17.09 -13.86
C LEU A 606 -24.27 -15.59 -14.17
N LYS A 607 -23.57 -14.81 -13.34
CA LYS A 607 -23.35 -13.37 -13.61
C LYS A 607 -22.59 -13.13 -14.90
N PHE A 608 -21.67 -14.03 -15.27
CA PHE A 608 -20.97 -13.99 -16.54
C PHE A 608 -21.91 -14.28 -17.71
N PHE A 609 -22.65 -15.40 -17.68
CA PHE A 609 -23.62 -15.77 -18.72
C PHE A 609 -24.77 -14.79 -18.88
N LYS A 610 -25.25 -14.15 -17.80
CA LYS A 610 -26.26 -13.08 -17.87
C LYS A 610 -25.84 -11.94 -18.81
N LYS A 611 -24.55 -11.63 -18.89
CA LYS A 611 -24.04 -10.58 -19.80
C LYS A 611 -24.00 -11.04 -21.26
N GLU A 612 -23.75 -12.33 -21.49
CA GLU A 612 -23.53 -12.88 -22.82
C GLU A 612 -24.83 -13.33 -23.49
N VAL A 613 -25.74 -13.99 -22.76
CA VAL A 613 -26.99 -14.58 -23.31
C VAL A 613 -28.27 -13.96 -22.77
N GLY A 614 -28.17 -12.98 -21.87
CA GLY A 614 -29.30 -12.35 -21.20
C GLY A 614 -29.78 -13.10 -19.95
N GLU A 615 -30.61 -12.42 -19.15
CA GLU A 615 -31.02 -12.91 -17.83
C GLU A 615 -31.85 -14.20 -17.90
N GLU A 616 -32.87 -14.24 -18.77
CA GLU A 616 -33.82 -15.35 -18.88
C GLU A 616 -33.15 -16.68 -19.31
N LYS A 617 -32.18 -16.61 -20.21
CA LYS A 617 -31.51 -17.81 -20.76
C LYS A 617 -30.32 -18.28 -19.92
N SER A 618 -29.74 -17.40 -19.12
CA SER A 618 -28.48 -17.65 -18.41
C SER A 618 -28.50 -18.88 -17.50
N LEU A 619 -29.63 -19.12 -16.81
CA LEU A 619 -29.76 -20.26 -15.90
C LEU A 619 -29.83 -21.60 -16.66
N GLY A 620 -30.61 -21.66 -17.75
CA GLY A 620 -30.73 -22.85 -18.59
C GLY A 620 -29.39 -23.22 -19.23
N VAL A 621 -28.68 -22.22 -19.80
CA VAL A 621 -27.35 -22.42 -20.39
C VAL A 621 -26.34 -22.89 -19.34
N LEU A 622 -26.38 -22.35 -18.11
CA LEU A 622 -25.50 -22.78 -17.03
C LEU A 622 -25.74 -24.25 -16.65
N GLN A 623 -27.01 -24.64 -16.48
CA GLN A 623 -27.39 -26.02 -16.16
C GLN A 623 -27.00 -26.98 -17.29
N GLU A 624 -27.26 -26.61 -18.54
CA GLU A 624 -26.88 -27.39 -19.72
C GLU A 624 -25.36 -27.64 -19.75
N LYS A 625 -24.55 -26.60 -19.53
CA LYS A 625 -23.08 -26.74 -19.48
C LYS A 625 -22.60 -27.61 -18.34
N TYR A 626 -23.19 -27.49 -17.16
CA TYR A 626 -22.80 -28.30 -16.01
C TYR A 626 -23.12 -29.77 -16.26
N ASN A 627 -24.30 -30.04 -16.83
CA ASN A 627 -24.71 -31.38 -17.23
C ASN A 627 -23.83 -31.94 -18.35
N ASP A 628 -23.48 -31.14 -19.36
CA ASP A 628 -22.56 -31.53 -20.43
C ASP A 628 -21.20 -31.96 -19.86
N PHE A 629 -20.61 -31.16 -18.96
CA PHE A 629 -19.33 -31.50 -18.33
C PHE A 629 -19.41 -32.78 -17.50
N ILE A 630 -20.43 -32.94 -16.65
CA ILE A 630 -20.58 -34.11 -15.78
C ILE A 630 -20.89 -35.37 -16.60
N ASN A 631 -21.81 -35.30 -17.56
CA ASN A 631 -22.27 -36.46 -18.35
C ASN A 631 -21.26 -36.89 -19.42
N SER A 632 -20.34 -36.02 -19.83
CA SER A 632 -19.29 -36.35 -20.81
C SER A 632 -18.35 -37.47 -20.36
N GLY A 633 -18.25 -37.73 -19.05
CA GLY A 633 -17.28 -38.66 -18.47
C GLY A 633 -15.82 -38.16 -18.47
N LEU A 634 -15.56 -36.99 -19.08
CA LEU A 634 -14.23 -36.36 -19.18
C LEU A 634 -13.83 -35.58 -17.92
N PHE A 635 -14.80 -35.28 -17.07
CA PHE A 635 -14.64 -34.57 -15.81
C PHE A 635 -15.18 -35.40 -14.65
N GLU A 636 -14.53 -35.33 -13.49
CA GLU A 636 -14.96 -36.05 -12.27
C GLU A 636 -15.21 -35.09 -11.12
N PRO A 637 -16.40 -35.09 -10.49
CA PRO A 637 -16.63 -34.26 -9.31
C PRO A 637 -15.79 -34.75 -8.13
N VAL A 638 -14.92 -33.88 -7.61
CA VAL A 638 -14.06 -34.18 -6.44
C VAL A 638 -14.44 -33.39 -5.20
N TYR A 639 -15.19 -32.30 -5.36
CA TYR A 639 -15.75 -31.53 -4.25
C TYR A 639 -16.97 -30.76 -4.73
N GLN A 640 -18.01 -30.70 -3.90
CA GLN A 640 -19.22 -29.94 -4.19
C GLN A 640 -19.72 -29.29 -2.92
N LYS A 641 -20.04 -27.99 -3.03
CA LYS A 641 -20.81 -27.26 -2.03
C LYS A 641 -22.10 -26.80 -2.67
N GLU A 642 -23.21 -27.39 -2.25
CA GLU A 642 -24.55 -27.12 -2.80
C GLU A 642 -24.84 -25.61 -2.85
N GLY A 643 -25.33 -25.15 -4.01
CA GLY A 643 -25.65 -23.74 -4.24
C GLY A 643 -24.44 -22.79 -4.34
N VAL A 644 -23.21 -23.28 -4.15
CA VAL A 644 -22.00 -22.43 -4.20
C VAL A 644 -21.12 -22.77 -5.40
N PHE A 645 -20.49 -23.95 -5.40
CA PHE A 645 -19.55 -24.34 -6.44
C PHE A 645 -19.38 -25.86 -6.55
N ILE A 646 -18.88 -26.29 -7.72
CA ILE A 646 -18.50 -27.67 -8.00
C ILE A 646 -17.06 -27.64 -8.52
N ALA A 647 -16.19 -28.45 -7.91
CA ALA A 647 -14.84 -28.68 -8.38
C ALA A 647 -14.78 -30.03 -9.10
N LEU A 648 -14.32 -29.99 -10.34
CA LEU A 648 -14.16 -31.14 -11.20
C LEU A 648 -12.67 -31.39 -11.48
N THR A 649 -12.21 -32.63 -11.39
CA THR A 649 -10.90 -33.05 -11.89
C THR A 649 -10.98 -33.35 -13.38
N VAL A 650 -9.94 -32.96 -14.12
CA VAL A 650 -9.80 -33.20 -15.56
C VAL A 650 -9.14 -34.57 -15.78
N LYS A 651 -9.92 -35.59 -16.16
CA LYS A 651 -9.46 -36.98 -16.29
C LYS A 651 -8.42 -37.17 -17.37
#